data_AF-A0A364NEM0-F1
#
_entry.id   AF-A0A364NEM0-F1
#
_cell.length_a   1.000
_cell.length_b   1.000
_cell.length_c   1.000
_cell.angle_alpha   90.00
_cell.angle_beta   90.00
_cell.angle_gamma   90.00
#
_symmetry.space_group_name_H-M   'P 1'
#
loop_
_entity.id
_entity.type
_entity.pdbx_description
1 polymer ?
#
loop_
_entity_poly.entity_id
_entity_poly.type
_entity_poly.pdbx_seq_one_letter_code
_entity_poly.pdbx_strand_id
1 'polypeptide(L)'
;MATESASLPEGIFSLLDTDLYKLTMQCCILKFFPDVSVTYGFTNRTPDKKLSRAAFKWLQAQVDSWSELENVAVSDDELNFLKNTCPYLNAQYLHFLSTFRLKPSKQLRLSFTPTNDTGSDSDYGDFHIHTEGLWLDTILYEIPLLALVSEAYFKFVETDWSHAGQADKAYHKGKRLLEEGCIFSEFGSRRRRDYHTQDLVLQGLRRAADEGGKSGWKGKLSGTSNVHFAMKHGLVPVGTVAHEWFMGVAAITNNYESANETALEYWTATFGAGVLSIALTDTFGTPAFLRAFKKQIPRVTTAIPGGGTTLASAGDTTKNDAVETMASTKPPIQAPYDGNVESRQTYAEVFAGVRQDSGDPLDFIRMMREFYDQESIKDKKTIVFSDSLNLELCLKYKKAAEEQGFQPTFGVGTFLTNDFVEESTGNKSVPLNIVIKIASAEGRHAVKISDNAGKNTGDKATVDEVKQRLGYQEKSWAGGDERTRWGNVDRSLHAHPYHTGPVSEMSVSPFSVILPGPSHTPIANSPLHTRTHQLPLLTMAAADEQYGNKGYGQIGSYGGNPYDARDQSPAGYNNYDDRDVEMQSYPGASAADPNAILNECREVDRALDDLDAQLNNLDRVFRQSLARPDMPSGEINNLSSQVMTGYRALVTRVKNIKSKPDSGHPRNAPQVGKVDRRLKATINRYQTLESDFRRDSQAAAERQYRIVRPDATEEEVREAVSDPDAPIFQQALLNSDRRGQASSTLRNVKERHEAIQNIERQMVELAQLFQDLDQIVQEQEPLVANIEQKGEEINDNVKAANVEIDGAIDKARSRNRKKWWCVLVALIIIIIIVVVAVVVTQINKGTANATT
;
A
#
# COMPACT_ATOMS: atom_id res chain seq x y z
N MET A 1 -38.89 14.69 29.76
CA MET A 1 -38.33 13.55 30.53
C MET A 1 -36.91 13.36 30.03
N ALA A 2 -35.92 13.23 30.93
CA ALA A 2 -34.59 12.82 30.50
C ALA A 2 -34.62 11.31 30.29
N THR A 3 -34.30 10.85 29.08
CA THR A 3 -34.05 9.43 28.83
C THR A 3 -32.77 9.02 29.53
N GLU A 4 -32.77 7.85 30.16
CA GLU A 4 -31.60 7.27 30.80
C GLU A 4 -30.44 7.17 29.80
N SER A 5 -29.21 7.37 30.27
CA SER A 5 -28.01 7.19 29.46
C SER A 5 -27.79 5.70 29.22
N ALA A 6 -28.47 5.16 28.20
CA ALA A 6 -28.27 3.80 27.73
C ALA A 6 -26.76 3.58 27.51
N SER A 7 -26.20 2.56 28.15
CA SER A 7 -24.80 2.21 27.99
C SER A 7 -24.51 1.95 26.52
N LEU A 8 -23.46 2.61 25.99
CA LEU A 8 -22.98 2.34 24.64
C LEU A 8 -22.70 0.84 24.49
N PRO A 9 -23.19 0.18 23.43
CA PRO A 9 -22.97 -1.25 23.25
C PRO A 9 -21.48 -1.52 23.03
N GLU A 10 -20.94 -2.51 23.73
CA GLU A 10 -19.61 -3.04 23.42
C GLU A 10 -19.69 -4.04 22.28
N GLY A 11 -18.69 -4.04 21.39
CA GLY A 11 -18.58 -5.04 20.34
C GLY A 11 -19.65 -4.95 19.25
N ILE A 12 -20.10 -6.12 18.76
CA ILE A 12 -20.96 -6.24 17.58
C ILE A 12 -22.25 -6.97 17.96
N PHE A 13 -23.37 -6.24 17.89
CA PHE A 13 -24.69 -6.63 18.40
C PHE A 13 -25.78 -6.69 17.32
N SER A 14 -25.45 -6.35 16.07
CA SER A 14 -26.33 -6.44 14.89
C SER A 14 -25.54 -6.95 13.69
N LEU A 15 -26.17 -7.78 12.85
CA LEU A 15 -25.62 -8.19 11.55
C LEU A 15 -25.51 -7.03 10.55
N LEU A 16 -26.17 -5.90 10.80
CA LEU A 16 -26.10 -4.68 9.98
C LEU A 16 -24.97 -3.73 10.41
N ASP A 17 -24.24 -3.97 11.50
CA ASP A 17 -22.99 -3.27 11.84
C ASP A 17 -21.83 -3.77 10.95
N THR A 18 -22.04 -3.61 9.64
CA THR A 18 -21.22 -4.15 8.55
C THR A 18 -21.33 -3.21 7.34
N ASP A 19 -20.34 -3.23 6.46
CA ASP A 19 -20.34 -2.46 5.23
C ASP A 19 -21.33 -3.08 4.22
N LEU A 20 -22.22 -2.28 3.60
CA LEU A 20 -23.28 -2.74 2.68
C LEU A 20 -22.81 -3.71 1.58
N TYR A 21 -21.56 -3.59 1.13
CA TYR A 21 -21.01 -4.50 0.11
C TYR A 21 -20.97 -5.97 0.56
N LYS A 22 -20.93 -6.24 1.87
CA LYS A 22 -21.03 -7.60 2.43
C LYS A 22 -22.41 -8.21 2.16
N LEU A 23 -23.49 -7.48 2.41
CA LEU A 23 -24.87 -7.93 2.20
C LEU A 23 -25.17 -8.11 0.71
N THR A 24 -24.69 -7.20 -0.15
CA THR A 24 -24.91 -7.32 -1.60
C THR A 24 -24.05 -8.44 -2.21
N MET A 25 -22.82 -8.67 -1.74
CA MET A 25 -22.07 -9.87 -2.12
C MET A 25 -22.75 -11.15 -1.59
N GLN A 26 -23.23 -11.20 -0.33
CA GLN A 26 -23.97 -12.36 0.20
C GLN A 26 -25.23 -12.68 -0.61
N CYS A 27 -25.98 -11.66 -1.06
CA CYS A 27 -27.13 -11.82 -1.97
C CYS A 27 -26.73 -12.43 -3.33
N CYS A 28 -25.57 -12.05 -3.88
CA CYS A 28 -25.05 -12.60 -5.12
C CYS A 28 -24.50 -14.04 -4.94
N ILE A 29 -23.85 -14.31 -3.80
CA ILE A 29 -23.35 -15.63 -3.39
C ILE A 29 -24.53 -16.61 -3.20
N LEU A 30 -25.61 -16.20 -2.51
CA LEU A 30 -26.83 -17.00 -2.34
C LEU A 30 -27.43 -17.46 -3.68
N LYS A 31 -27.31 -16.64 -4.74
CA LYS A 31 -27.85 -16.94 -6.07
C LYS A 31 -26.98 -17.89 -6.90
N PHE A 32 -25.65 -17.83 -6.76
CA PHE A 32 -24.72 -18.50 -7.68
C PHE A 32 -23.74 -19.49 -7.03
N PHE A 33 -23.45 -19.31 -5.74
CA PHE A 33 -22.42 -20.04 -5.00
C PHE A 33 -22.85 -20.39 -3.54
N PRO A 34 -24.09 -20.86 -3.28
CA PRO A 34 -24.56 -21.10 -1.90
C PRO A 34 -23.74 -22.18 -1.18
N ASP A 35 -23.32 -23.22 -1.89
CA ASP A 35 -22.64 -24.40 -1.36
C ASP A 35 -21.10 -24.35 -1.49
N VAL A 36 -20.53 -23.24 -1.97
CA VAL A 36 -19.08 -23.09 -2.19
C VAL A 36 -18.33 -22.94 -0.87
N SER A 37 -17.27 -23.71 -0.67
CA SER A 37 -16.39 -23.63 0.50
C SER A 37 -15.23 -22.65 0.27
N VAL A 38 -14.92 -21.84 1.28
CA VAL A 38 -13.87 -20.81 1.27
C VAL A 38 -13.05 -20.78 2.56
N THR A 39 -11.86 -20.20 2.48
CA THR A 39 -11.08 -19.80 3.66
C THR A 39 -10.70 -18.33 3.60
N TYR A 40 -10.52 -17.69 4.75
CA TYR A 40 -9.97 -16.34 4.87
C TYR A 40 -8.71 -16.33 5.74
N GLY A 41 -7.76 -15.48 5.34
CA GLY A 41 -6.59 -15.13 6.14
C GLY A 41 -6.73 -13.74 6.74
N PHE A 42 -6.55 -13.63 8.06
CA PHE A 42 -6.23 -12.37 8.73
C PHE A 42 -4.75 -12.01 8.53
N THR A 43 -4.45 -10.71 8.46
CA THR A 43 -3.06 -10.21 8.44
C THR A 43 -2.96 -8.86 9.14
N ASN A 44 -2.11 -8.78 10.16
CA ASN A 44 -1.61 -7.52 10.69
C ASN A 44 -0.37 -7.09 9.90
N ARG A 45 -0.40 -5.89 9.30
CA ARG A 45 0.71 -5.30 8.52
C ARG A 45 1.54 -4.30 9.34
N THR A 46 1.17 -4.09 10.60
CA THR A 46 1.88 -3.33 11.64
C THR A 46 2.29 -4.32 12.75
N PRO A 47 3.34 -5.16 12.53
CA PRO A 47 3.71 -6.25 13.45
C PRO A 47 4.33 -5.77 14.77
N ASP A 48 4.71 -4.49 14.83
CA ASP A 48 5.04 -3.74 16.03
C ASP A 48 3.81 -3.55 16.95
N LYS A 49 2.63 -3.32 16.37
CA LYS A 49 1.36 -3.16 17.10
C LYS A 49 0.72 -4.52 17.38
N LYS A 50 1.27 -5.22 18.39
CA LYS A 50 0.73 -6.49 18.92
C LYS A 50 -0.44 -6.28 19.89
N LEU A 51 -1.26 -7.31 20.10
CA LEU A 51 -2.25 -7.32 21.18
C LEU A 51 -1.61 -7.77 22.50
N SER A 52 -2.13 -7.27 23.61
CA SER A 52 -1.92 -7.86 24.94
C SER A 52 -2.80 -9.10 25.13
N ARG A 53 -2.44 -9.99 26.06
CA ARG A 53 -3.26 -11.16 26.41
C ARG A 53 -4.64 -10.74 26.92
N ALA A 54 -4.75 -9.61 27.63
CA ALA A 54 -6.03 -8.98 27.97
C ALA A 54 -6.88 -8.63 26.74
N ALA A 55 -6.30 -7.91 25.76
CA ALA A 55 -6.97 -7.58 24.50
C ALA A 55 -7.47 -8.84 23.76
N PHE A 56 -6.62 -9.86 23.66
CA PHE A 56 -7.00 -11.11 23.00
C PHE A 56 -8.10 -11.87 23.76
N LYS A 57 -8.06 -11.93 25.10
CA LYS A 57 -9.13 -12.52 25.92
C LYS A 57 -10.47 -11.81 25.70
N TRP A 58 -10.49 -10.47 25.63
CA TRP A 58 -11.71 -9.72 25.34
C TRP A 58 -12.19 -9.97 23.90
N LEU A 59 -11.29 -9.95 22.90
CA LEU A 59 -11.63 -10.28 21.51
C LEU A 59 -12.24 -11.69 21.39
N GLN A 60 -11.66 -12.69 22.07
CA GLN A 60 -12.18 -14.04 22.13
C GLN A 60 -13.59 -14.06 22.76
N ALA A 61 -13.78 -13.40 23.91
CA ALA A 61 -15.08 -13.33 24.56
C ALA A 61 -16.16 -12.64 23.70
N GLN A 62 -15.79 -11.64 22.89
CA GLN A 62 -16.71 -11.02 21.92
C GLN A 62 -17.11 -12.00 20.81
N VAL A 63 -16.15 -12.77 20.26
CA VAL A 63 -16.42 -13.79 19.24
C VAL A 63 -17.20 -14.99 19.81
N ASP A 64 -16.94 -15.38 21.05
CA ASP A 64 -17.67 -16.44 21.75
C ASP A 64 -19.12 -15.99 22.05
N SER A 65 -19.33 -14.70 22.35
CA SER A 65 -20.69 -14.14 22.53
C SER A 65 -21.56 -14.31 21.29
N TRP A 66 -20.99 -14.27 20.08
CA TRP A 66 -21.71 -14.57 18.83
C TRP A 66 -22.08 -16.05 18.67
N SER A 67 -21.51 -16.95 19.49
CA SER A 67 -21.88 -18.37 19.54
C SER A 67 -22.91 -18.66 20.64
N GLU A 68 -22.78 -18.01 21.80
CA GLU A 68 -23.71 -18.13 22.92
C GLU A 68 -25.02 -17.35 22.69
N LEU A 69 -25.00 -16.32 21.83
CA LEU A 69 -26.17 -15.55 21.44
C LEU A 69 -26.71 -16.01 20.08
N GLU A 70 -27.62 -16.99 20.09
CA GLU A 70 -28.50 -17.36 18.96
C GLU A 70 -29.37 -16.18 18.43
N ASN A 71 -29.29 -15.03 19.11
CA ASN A 71 -30.10 -13.83 18.96
C ASN A 71 -29.47 -12.72 18.12
N VAL A 72 -28.23 -12.84 17.63
CA VAL A 72 -27.66 -11.87 16.67
C VAL A 72 -28.26 -12.12 15.28
N ALA A 73 -29.52 -11.68 15.16
CA ALA A 73 -30.38 -11.74 13.98
C ALA A 73 -30.48 -10.35 13.32
N VAL A 74 -31.04 -10.29 12.12
CA VAL A 74 -31.63 -9.03 11.63
C VAL A 74 -33.05 -8.93 12.18
N SER A 75 -33.32 -7.86 12.94
CA SER A 75 -34.65 -7.59 13.52
C SER A 75 -35.68 -7.15 12.48
N ASP A 76 -36.97 -7.18 12.84
CA ASP A 76 -38.04 -6.75 11.93
C ASP A 76 -37.90 -5.28 11.48
N ASP A 77 -37.44 -4.38 12.34
CA ASP A 77 -37.21 -2.97 11.98
C ASP A 77 -36.04 -2.82 11.01
N GLU A 78 -34.97 -3.61 11.19
CA GLU A 78 -33.81 -3.66 10.29
C GLU A 78 -34.16 -4.30 8.94
N LEU A 79 -34.98 -5.36 8.92
CA LEU A 79 -35.52 -5.97 7.69
C LEU A 79 -36.42 -4.98 6.94
N ASN A 80 -37.24 -4.22 7.65
CA ASN A 80 -38.06 -3.16 7.05
C ASN A 80 -37.20 -2.00 6.52
N PHE A 81 -36.14 -1.60 7.23
CA PHE A 81 -35.17 -0.62 6.73
C PHE A 81 -34.49 -1.11 5.44
N LEU A 82 -33.96 -2.34 5.41
CA LEU A 82 -33.38 -2.94 4.22
C LEU A 82 -34.38 -2.98 3.05
N LYS A 83 -35.62 -3.43 3.30
CA LYS A 83 -36.68 -3.52 2.29
C LYS A 83 -37.05 -2.16 1.67
N ASN A 84 -37.04 -1.10 2.48
CA ASN A 84 -37.41 0.25 2.03
C ASN A 84 -36.24 1.02 1.40
N THR A 85 -35.04 0.90 1.97
CA THR A 85 -33.86 1.70 1.59
C THR A 85 -32.92 0.97 0.63
N CYS A 86 -32.94 -0.36 0.63
CA CYS A 86 -32.13 -1.22 -0.24
C CYS A 86 -33.02 -2.11 -1.14
N PRO A 87 -33.94 -1.56 -1.97
CA PRO A 87 -34.94 -2.35 -2.71
C PRO A 87 -34.36 -3.31 -3.75
N TYR A 88 -33.05 -3.21 -4.04
CA TYR A 88 -32.28 -4.17 -4.84
C TYR A 88 -31.89 -5.45 -4.05
N LEU A 89 -32.23 -5.55 -2.77
CA LEU A 89 -32.17 -6.80 -2.01
C LEU A 89 -33.52 -7.52 -2.15
N ASN A 90 -33.53 -8.62 -2.90
CA ASN A 90 -34.77 -9.33 -3.24
C ASN A 90 -35.40 -10.02 -2.01
N ALA A 91 -36.70 -10.33 -2.11
CA ALA A 91 -37.46 -10.91 -1.01
C ALA A 91 -36.95 -12.30 -0.54
N GLN A 92 -36.33 -13.09 -1.42
CA GLN A 92 -35.73 -14.38 -1.04
C GLN A 92 -34.46 -14.17 -0.20
N TYR A 93 -33.61 -13.19 -0.57
CA TYR A 93 -32.46 -12.81 0.24
C TYR A 93 -32.86 -12.21 1.59
N LEU A 94 -33.88 -11.34 1.64
CA LEU A 94 -34.38 -10.80 2.91
C LEU A 94 -34.99 -11.89 3.82
N HIS A 95 -35.64 -12.91 3.24
CA HIS A 95 -36.13 -14.07 3.97
C HIS A 95 -35.01 -15.01 4.46
N PHE A 96 -33.98 -15.23 3.63
CA PHE A 96 -32.75 -15.90 4.06
C PHE A 96 -32.11 -15.14 5.23
N LEU A 97 -31.95 -13.83 5.12
CA LEU A 97 -31.25 -12.99 6.09
C LEU A 97 -31.96 -12.90 7.45
N SER A 98 -33.30 -13.02 7.50
CA SER A 98 -34.02 -13.09 8.79
C SER A 98 -33.82 -14.42 9.52
N THR A 99 -33.65 -15.52 8.78
CA THR A 99 -33.35 -16.85 9.35
C THR A 99 -31.84 -17.09 9.56
N PHE A 100 -30.99 -16.32 8.88
CA PHE A 100 -29.53 -16.44 8.94
C PHE A 100 -28.96 -16.20 10.34
N ARG A 101 -27.98 -17.03 10.74
CA ARG A 101 -27.19 -16.88 11.97
C ARG A 101 -25.74 -17.28 11.68
N LEU A 102 -24.81 -16.50 12.23
CA LEU A 102 -23.38 -16.83 12.28
C LEU A 102 -23.15 -18.08 13.14
N LYS A 103 -22.09 -18.85 12.87
CA LYS A 103 -21.77 -20.09 13.62
C LYS A 103 -20.29 -20.09 14.04
N PRO A 104 -19.83 -19.13 14.88
CA PRO A 104 -18.41 -18.82 15.06
C PRO A 104 -17.60 -20.02 15.58
N SER A 105 -18.15 -20.75 16.54
CA SER A 105 -17.56 -22.00 17.09
C SER A 105 -17.32 -23.12 16.05
N LYS A 106 -17.89 -23.02 14.84
CA LYS A 106 -17.67 -23.94 13.71
C LYS A 106 -16.85 -23.33 12.57
N GLN A 107 -16.71 -22.00 12.54
CA GLN A 107 -16.27 -21.23 11.36
C GLN A 107 -15.02 -20.38 11.63
N LEU A 108 -14.71 -20.10 12.89
CA LEU A 108 -13.57 -19.30 13.31
C LEU A 108 -12.63 -20.12 14.19
N ARG A 109 -11.33 -19.92 13.98
CA ARG A 109 -10.27 -20.39 14.90
C ARG A 109 -9.37 -19.21 15.22
N LEU A 110 -9.36 -18.80 16.48
CA LEU A 110 -8.52 -17.74 17.01
C LEU A 110 -7.38 -18.37 17.83
N SER A 111 -6.19 -17.81 17.74
CA SER A 111 -5.04 -18.26 18.55
C SER A 111 -4.12 -17.08 18.89
N PHE A 112 -3.47 -17.15 20.05
CA PHE A 112 -2.55 -16.14 20.56
C PHE A 112 -1.24 -16.78 21.02
N THR A 113 -0.12 -16.23 20.55
CA THR A 113 1.23 -16.67 20.84
C THR A 113 1.98 -15.52 21.52
N PRO A 114 2.14 -15.54 22.85
CA PRO A 114 2.88 -14.50 23.56
C PRO A 114 4.36 -14.46 23.12
N THR A 115 4.91 -13.25 22.95
CA THR A 115 6.32 -13.03 22.58
C THR A 115 7.26 -13.41 23.73
N ASN A 116 6.77 -13.31 24.97
CA ASN A 116 7.36 -13.85 26.18
C ASN A 116 6.19 -14.30 27.08
N ASP A 117 6.12 -15.58 27.46
CA ASP A 117 5.00 -16.10 28.24
C ASP A 117 5.30 -16.02 29.73
N THR A 118 4.67 -15.06 30.42
CA THR A 118 4.70 -14.95 31.89
C THR A 118 3.38 -15.40 32.54
N GLY A 119 2.41 -15.83 31.72
CA GLY A 119 1.01 -16.02 32.12
C GLY A 119 0.24 -14.72 32.38
N SER A 120 0.87 -13.54 32.27
CA SER A 120 0.27 -12.25 32.60
C SER A 120 -0.71 -11.77 31.52
N ASP A 121 -1.74 -11.05 31.95
CA ASP A 121 -2.65 -10.33 31.06
C ASP A 121 -1.97 -9.16 30.31
N SER A 122 -0.80 -8.71 30.80
CA SER A 122 0.07 -7.73 30.15
C SER A 122 1.01 -8.33 29.08
N ASP A 123 1.03 -9.64 28.88
CA ASP A 123 1.94 -10.25 27.89
C ASP A 123 1.51 -9.88 26.47
N TYR A 124 2.46 -9.42 25.64
CA TYR A 124 2.21 -9.05 24.25
C TYR A 124 2.50 -10.21 23.30
N GLY A 125 1.57 -10.51 22.40
CA GLY A 125 1.64 -11.66 21.52
C GLY A 125 1.15 -11.40 20.10
N ASP A 126 1.65 -12.24 19.19
CA ASP A 126 1.08 -12.35 17.86
C ASP A 126 -0.22 -13.16 17.94
N PHE A 127 -1.17 -12.88 17.06
CA PHE A 127 -2.44 -13.58 17.03
C PHE A 127 -2.85 -13.88 15.60
N HIS A 128 -3.56 -14.98 15.43
CA HIS A 128 -4.11 -15.42 14.17
C HIS A 128 -5.62 -15.57 14.28
N ILE A 129 -6.31 -15.18 13.22
CA ILE A 129 -7.73 -15.43 13.03
C ILE A 129 -7.86 -16.15 11.69
N HIS A 130 -8.34 -17.39 11.74
CA HIS A 130 -8.64 -18.19 10.57
C HIS A 130 -10.17 -18.33 10.44
N THR A 131 -10.68 -18.20 9.22
CA THR A 131 -12.11 -18.39 8.92
C THR A 131 -12.25 -19.45 7.84
N GLU A 132 -13.14 -20.41 8.03
CA GLU A 132 -13.38 -21.56 7.15
C GLU A 132 -14.88 -21.88 7.10
N GLY A 133 -15.42 -22.21 5.93
CA GLY A 133 -16.82 -22.62 5.78
C GLY A 133 -17.43 -22.26 4.43
N LEU A 134 -18.77 -22.35 4.33
CA LEU A 134 -19.49 -21.92 3.14
C LEU A 134 -19.37 -20.40 2.95
N TRP A 135 -19.09 -19.95 1.72
CA TRP A 135 -18.94 -18.53 1.39
C TRP A 135 -20.16 -17.72 1.81
N LEU A 136 -21.35 -18.30 1.63
CA LEU A 136 -22.64 -17.76 2.03
C LEU A 136 -22.75 -17.48 3.53
N ASP A 137 -22.13 -18.32 4.37
CA ASP A 137 -22.13 -18.17 5.83
C ASP A 137 -20.99 -17.25 6.31
N THR A 138 -19.80 -17.36 5.73
CA THR A 138 -18.57 -16.73 6.25
C THR A 138 -18.33 -15.30 5.76
N ILE A 139 -18.95 -14.90 4.64
CA ILE A 139 -18.80 -13.59 3.99
C ILE A 139 -18.86 -12.41 4.97
N LEU A 140 -19.78 -12.44 5.95
CA LEU A 140 -20.06 -11.31 6.84
C LEU A 140 -18.97 -11.06 7.90
N TYR A 141 -18.07 -12.02 8.16
CA TYR A 141 -17.09 -11.92 9.27
C TYR A 141 -16.01 -10.84 9.09
N GLU A 142 -15.73 -10.37 7.86
CA GLU A 142 -14.63 -9.40 7.60
C GLU A 142 -14.75 -8.12 8.45
N ILE A 143 -15.95 -7.51 8.49
CA ILE A 143 -16.16 -6.19 9.10
C ILE A 143 -16.21 -6.29 10.63
N PRO A 144 -17.02 -7.19 11.23
CA PRO A 144 -17.08 -7.40 12.67
C PRO A 144 -15.71 -7.72 13.28
N LEU A 145 -14.95 -8.64 12.68
CA LEU A 145 -13.64 -9.05 13.22
C LEU A 145 -12.61 -7.93 13.14
N LEU A 146 -12.52 -7.20 12.02
CA LEU A 146 -11.57 -6.09 11.90
C LEU A 146 -11.94 -4.92 12.84
N ALA A 147 -13.23 -4.62 13.00
CA ALA A 147 -13.69 -3.63 13.96
C ALA A 147 -13.35 -4.03 15.41
N LEU A 148 -13.62 -5.28 15.81
CA LEU A 148 -13.27 -5.80 17.14
C LEU A 148 -11.76 -5.83 17.41
N VAL A 149 -10.93 -6.21 16.44
CA VAL A 149 -9.46 -6.21 16.59
C VAL A 149 -8.93 -4.78 16.79
N SER A 150 -9.49 -3.80 16.06
CA SER A 150 -9.18 -2.39 16.24
C SER A 150 -9.59 -1.90 17.63
N GLU A 151 -10.83 -2.16 18.04
CA GLU A 151 -11.36 -1.79 19.36
C GLU A 151 -10.58 -2.43 20.50
N ALA A 152 -10.23 -3.72 20.40
CA ALA A 152 -9.41 -4.43 21.40
C ALA A 152 -8.03 -3.80 21.60
N TYR A 153 -7.35 -3.39 20.52
CA TYR A 153 -6.04 -2.74 20.60
C TYR A 153 -6.14 -1.37 21.29
N PHE A 154 -7.10 -0.53 20.89
CA PHE A 154 -7.24 0.82 21.47
C PHE A 154 -7.87 0.83 22.87
N LYS A 155 -8.54 -0.25 23.28
CA LYS A 155 -9.12 -0.43 24.62
C LYS A 155 -8.15 -1.00 25.66
N PHE A 156 -7.16 -1.80 25.25
CA PHE A 156 -6.27 -2.55 26.18
C PHE A 156 -4.77 -2.46 25.89
N VAL A 157 -4.34 -1.76 24.83
CA VAL A 157 -2.91 -1.56 24.50
C VAL A 157 -2.57 -0.07 24.39
N GLU A 158 -3.20 0.65 23.46
CA GLU A 158 -2.91 2.06 23.21
C GLU A 158 -4.06 2.92 23.72
N THR A 159 -4.06 3.18 25.04
CA THR A 159 -5.18 3.80 25.79
C THR A 159 -5.01 5.31 26.08
N ASP A 160 -3.92 5.93 25.63
CA ASP A 160 -3.68 7.38 25.77
C ASP A 160 -4.44 8.15 24.66
N TRP A 161 -5.77 8.25 24.79
CA TRP A 161 -6.66 8.96 23.87
C TRP A 161 -8.04 9.14 24.49
N SER A 162 -8.82 10.11 23.99
CA SER A 162 -10.24 10.23 24.33
C SER A 162 -11.09 10.65 23.12
N HIS A 163 -12.42 10.52 23.27
CA HIS A 163 -13.40 10.99 22.28
C HIS A 163 -13.55 12.53 22.23
N ALA A 164 -12.79 13.29 23.03
CA ALA A 164 -12.91 14.74 23.14
C ALA A 164 -12.77 15.42 21.77
N GLY A 165 -13.76 16.27 21.42
CA GLY A 165 -13.79 17.02 20.17
C GLY A 165 -13.91 16.18 18.88
N GLN A 166 -14.08 14.86 18.94
CA GLN A 166 -14.11 14.03 17.72
C GLN A 166 -15.30 14.34 16.80
N ALA A 167 -16.48 14.63 17.35
CA ALA A 167 -17.62 15.09 16.58
C ALA A 167 -17.37 16.45 15.90
N ASP A 168 -16.66 17.37 16.55
CA ASP A 168 -16.27 18.66 15.98
C ASP A 168 -15.19 18.50 14.90
N LYS A 169 -14.19 17.64 15.15
CA LYS A 169 -13.15 17.28 14.18
C LYS A 169 -13.75 16.64 12.92
N ALA A 170 -14.76 15.78 13.07
CA ALA A 170 -15.52 15.22 11.96
C ALA A 170 -16.38 16.27 11.24
N TYR A 171 -17.06 17.16 11.98
CA TYR A 171 -17.78 18.29 11.42
C TYR A 171 -16.88 19.20 10.56
N HIS A 172 -15.68 19.57 11.04
CA HIS A 172 -14.77 20.43 10.28
C HIS A 172 -14.24 19.76 9.01
N LYS A 173 -13.95 18.45 9.04
CA LYS A 173 -13.63 17.66 7.84
C LYS A 173 -14.79 17.64 6.85
N GLY A 174 -16.00 17.33 7.33
CA GLY A 174 -17.22 17.30 6.52
C GLY A 174 -17.50 18.65 5.89
N LYS A 175 -17.45 19.73 6.67
CA LYS A 175 -17.63 21.12 6.22
C LYS A 175 -16.69 21.47 5.07
N ARG A 176 -15.38 21.25 5.22
CA ARG A 176 -14.40 21.55 4.16
C ARG A 176 -14.62 20.70 2.91
N LEU A 177 -15.07 19.45 3.02
CA LEU A 177 -15.45 18.65 1.85
C LEU A 177 -16.71 19.20 1.16
N LEU A 178 -17.72 19.64 1.92
CA LEU A 178 -18.98 20.15 1.39
C LEU A 178 -18.84 21.53 0.72
N GLU A 179 -18.10 22.44 1.35
CA GLU A 179 -17.81 23.80 0.83
C GLU A 179 -17.10 23.73 -0.52
N GLU A 180 -16.09 22.85 -0.65
CA GLU A 180 -15.31 22.61 -1.88
C GLU A 180 -16.06 21.78 -2.94
N GLY A 181 -17.30 21.37 -2.67
CA GLY A 181 -18.15 20.67 -3.64
C GLY A 181 -17.93 19.15 -3.74
N CYS A 182 -17.27 18.51 -2.77
CA CYS A 182 -17.06 17.06 -2.80
C CYS A 182 -18.36 16.30 -2.53
N ILE A 183 -18.58 15.21 -3.27
CA ILE A 183 -19.60 14.20 -2.94
C ILE A 183 -18.85 13.05 -2.24
N PHE A 184 -19.22 12.72 -1.00
CA PHE A 184 -18.47 11.73 -0.21
C PHE A 184 -19.36 10.92 0.73
N SER A 185 -18.93 9.69 1.02
CA SER A 185 -19.50 8.82 2.05
C SER A 185 -18.45 8.46 3.10
N GLU A 186 -18.92 8.20 4.31
CA GLU A 186 -18.11 7.57 5.36
C GLU A 186 -17.93 6.07 5.04
N PHE A 187 -16.71 5.54 5.21
CA PHE A 187 -16.32 4.21 4.72
C PHE A 187 -15.34 3.48 5.68
N GLY A 188 -15.52 3.69 6.98
CA GLY A 188 -14.48 3.53 8.00
C GLY A 188 -14.67 2.41 9.04
N SER A 189 -15.76 1.63 8.99
CA SER A 189 -16.06 0.63 10.04
C SER A 189 -14.93 -0.35 10.31
N ARG A 190 -14.33 -0.94 9.26
CA ARG A 190 -13.26 -1.95 9.37
C ARG A 190 -12.02 -1.52 10.16
N ARG A 191 -11.79 -0.22 10.37
CA ARG A 191 -10.65 0.29 11.15
C ARG A 191 -11.06 1.45 12.07
N ARG A 192 -12.33 1.50 12.50
CA ARG A 192 -12.80 2.48 13.49
C ARG A 192 -12.05 2.32 14.80
N ARG A 193 -11.88 3.41 15.57
CA ARG A 193 -11.26 3.35 16.89
C ARG A 193 -12.03 2.41 17.81
N ASP A 194 -13.33 2.63 17.87
CA ASP A 194 -14.38 1.88 18.55
C ASP A 194 -15.74 2.19 17.89
N TYR A 195 -16.81 1.53 18.32
CA TYR A 195 -18.18 1.84 17.90
C TYR A 195 -18.57 3.30 18.15
N HIS A 196 -18.25 3.87 19.33
CA HIS A 196 -18.67 5.22 19.71
C HIS A 196 -18.03 6.33 18.85
N THR A 197 -16.80 6.13 18.38
CA THR A 197 -16.14 7.06 17.46
C THR A 197 -16.86 7.15 16.13
N GLN A 198 -17.31 6.03 15.55
CA GLN A 198 -18.05 6.07 14.29
C GLN A 198 -19.39 6.79 14.44
N ASP A 199 -20.07 6.62 15.58
CA ASP A 199 -21.27 7.37 15.97
C ASP A 199 -21.02 8.89 16.03
N LEU A 200 -20.01 9.33 16.80
CA LEU A 200 -19.62 10.75 16.92
C LEU A 200 -19.20 11.36 15.58
N VAL A 201 -18.48 10.60 14.75
CA VAL A 201 -18.08 11.01 13.40
C VAL A 201 -19.31 11.28 12.54
N LEU A 202 -20.29 10.38 12.53
CA LEU A 202 -21.50 10.52 11.74
C LEU A 202 -22.41 11.65 12.25
N GLN A 203 -22.46 11.88 13.57
CA GLN A 203 -23.11 13.06 14.15
C GLN A 203 -22.46 14.37 13.66
N GLY A 204 -21.12 14.45 13.66
CA GLY A 204 -20.37 15.59 13.14
C GLY A 204 -20.60 15.83 11.64
N LEU A 205 -20.56 14.77 10.83
CA LEU A 205 -20.81 14.83 9.40
C LEU A 205 -22.26 15.20 9.07
N ARG A 206 -23.25 14.70 9.83
CA ARG A 206 -24.65 15.16 9.76
C ARG A 206 -24.74 16.65 10.04
N ARG A 207 -24.17 17.14 11.15
CA ARG A 207 -24.17 18.56 11.52
C ARG A 207 -23.60 19.44 10.40
N ALA A 208 -22.54 18.99 9.73
CA ALA A 208 -21.96 19.68 8.57
C ALA A 208 -22.89 19.66 7.34
N ALA A 209 -23.52 18.53 7.03
CA ALA A 209 -24.48 18.41 5.94
C ALA A 209 -25.75 19.27 6.15
N ASP A 210 -26.25 19.33 7.39
CA ASP A 210 -27.40 20.12 7.81
C ASP A 210 -27.12 21.63 7.89
N GLU A 211 -25.85 22.03 8.04
CA GLU A 211 -25.40 23.41 7.81
C GLU A 211 -25.27 23.69 6.31
N GLY A 212 -24.63 22.81 5.54
CA GLY A 212 -24.43 22.98 4.09
C GLY A 212 -25.72 23.08 3.29
N GLY A 213 -26.76 22.34 3.67
CA GLY A 213 -28.09 22.45 3.07
C GLY A 213 -28.78 23.81 3.33
N LYS A 214 -28.43 24.51 4.43
CA LYS A 214 -28.92 25.87 4.73
C LYS A 214 -28.06 26.94 4.08
N SER A 215 -26.75 26.72 4.02
CA SER A 215 -25.75 27.63 3.47
C SER A 215 -25.58 27.55 1.95
N GLY A 216 -26.23 26.58 1.28
CA GLY A 216 -26.15 26.39 -0.16
C GLY A 216 -24.81 25.82 -0.65
N TRP A 217 -24.10 25.05 0.17
CA TRP A 217 -22.86 24.39 -0.23
C TRP A 217 -23.10 23.35 -1.34
N LYS A 218 -22.13 23.21 -2.25
CA LYS A 218 -22.29 22.38 -3.46
C LYS A 218 -22.05 20.89 -3.24
N GLY A 219 -21.30 20.53 -2.19
CA GLY A 219 -20.96 19.15 -1.89
C GLY A 219 -22.10 18.39 -1.23
N LYS A 220 -21.95 17.07 -1.11
CA LYS A 220 -22.98 16.19 -0.54
C LYS A 220 -22.37 15.05 0.25
N LEU A 221 -22.80 14.90 1.50
CA LEU A 221 -22.70 13.63 2.23
C LEU A 221 -23.66 12.64 1.54
N SER A 222 -23.14 11.68 0.79
CA SER A 222 -23.93 10.68 0.07
C SER A 222 -24.43 9.56 0.98
N GLY A 223 -23.75 9.29 2.10
CA GLY A 223 -24.15 8.29 3.08
C GLY A 223 -22.99 7.75 3.93
N THR A 224 -23.17 6.55 4.46
CA THR A 224 -22.12 5.71 5.08
C THR A 224 -22.22 4.29 4.50
N SER A 225 -21.14 3.51 4.47
CA SER A 225 -21.26 2.08 4.13
C SER A 225 -21.90 1.24 5.22
N ASN A 226 -21.80 1.66 6.48
CA ASN A 226 -22.30 0.88 7.60
C ASN A 226 -23.83 0.92 7.65
N VAL A 227 -24.48 -0.25 7.55
CA VAL A 227 -25.93 -0.31 7.32
C VAL A 227 -26.73 0.02 8.59
N HIS A 228 -26.27 -0.44 9.75
CA HIS A 228 -26.80 -0.10 11.07
C HIS A 228 -26.70 1.41 11.33
N PHE A 229 -25.54 2.02 11.12
CA PHE A 229 -25.39 3.46 11.26
C PHE A 229 -26.16 4.26 10.20
N ALA A 230 -26.34 3.73 8.98
CA ALA A 230 -27.22 4.34 7.99
C ALA A 230 -28.67 4.43 8.51
N MET A 231 -29.19 3.34 9.09
CA MET A 231 -30.49 3.30 9.76
C MET A 231 -30.53 4.28 10.94
N LYS A 232 -29.56 4.21 11.86
CA LYS A 232 -29.49 5.02 13.08
C LYS A 232 -29.47 6.54 12.83
N HIS A 233 -28.79 7.01 11.78
CA HIS A 233 -28.61 8.43 11.48
C HIS A 233 -29.52 8.95 10.35
N GLY A 234 -30.44 8.13 9.82
CA GLY A 234 -31.28 8.48 8.67
C GLY A 234 -30.46 8.84 7.44
N LEU A 235 -29.41 8.05 7.17
CA LEU A 235 -28.52 8.17 6.02
C LEU A 235 -28.79 7.05 5.01
N VAL A 236 -28.29 7.23 3.79
CA VAL A 236 -28.31 6.18 2.76
C VAL A 236 -27.13 5.22 3.01
N PRO A 237 -27.33 3.89 2.99
CA PRO A 237 -26.25 2.92 3.00
C PRO A 237 -25.57 2.87 1.62
N VAL A 238 -24.23 2.92 1.58
CA VAL A 238 -23.43 3.06 0.35
C VAL A 238 -22.53 1.84 0.14
N GLY A 239 -22.65 1.19 -1.01
CA GLY A 239 -21.95 -0.06 -1.30
C GLY A 239 -21.49 -0.13 -2.75
N THR A 240 -20.34 -0.78 -2.97
CA THR A 240 -19.78 -1.12 -4.28
C THR A 240 -19.17 -2.50 -4.18
N VAL A 241 -19.15 -3.28 -5.27
CA VAL A 241 -18.57 -4.64 -5.28
C VAL A 241 -17.12 -4.63 -4.77
N ALA A 242 -16.69 -5.67 -4.04
CA ALA A 242 -15.32 -5.77 -3.53
C ALA A 242 -14.51 -6.86 -4.24
N HIS A 243 -13.18 -6.83 -4.09
CA HIS A 243 -12.26 -7.76 -4.78
C HIS A 243 -12.61 -9.22 -4.52
N GLU A 244 -13.06 -9.53 -3.30
CA GLU A 244 -13.48 -10.87 -2.88
C GLU A 244 -14.41 -11.56 -3.88
N TRP A 245 -15.34 -10.82 -4.50
CA TRP A 245 -16.23 -11.34 -5.53
C TRP A 245 -15.47 -11.84 -6.77
N PHE A 246 -14.60 -11.00 -7.32
CA PHE A 246 -13.77 -11.32 -8.49
C PHE A 246 -12.72 -12.39 -8.18
N MET A 247 -12.12 -12.34 -6.99
CA MET A 247 -11.15 -13.32 -6.48
C MET A 247 -11.80 -14.70 -6.32
N GLY A 248 -13.00 -14.76 -5.71
CA GLY A 248 -13.78 -15.98 -5.55
C GLY A 248 -14.24 -16.54 -6.88
N VAL A 249 -14.88 -15.74 -7.74
CA VAL A 249 -15.28 -16.17 -9.10
C VAL A 249 -14.11 -16.75 -9.89
N ALA A 250 -12.93 -16.13 -9.85
CA ALA A 250 -11.74 -16.65 -10.51
C ALA A 250 -11.23 -17.96 -9.89
N ALA A 251 -11.12 -18.03 -8.56
CA ALA A 251 -10.70 -19.24 -7.85
C ALA A 251 -11.65 -20.43 -8.09
N ILE A 252 -12.97 -20.18 -8.12
CA ILE A 252 -14.02 -21.19 -8.37
C ILE A 252 -14.01 -21.67 -9.84
N THR A 253 -13.73 -20.79 -10.81
CA THR A 253 -13.75 -21.13 -12.25
C THR A 253 -12.40 -21.59 -12.82
N ASN A 254 -11.27 -21.28 -12.16
CA ASN A 254 -9.90 -21.44 -12.67
C ASN A 254 -9.64 -20.74 -14.04
N ASN A 255 -10.48 -19.76 -14.38
CA ASN A 255 -10.45 -19.02 -15.65
C ASN A 255 -10.35 -17.52 -15.35
N TYR A 256 -9.16 -17.09 -14.96
CA TYR A 256 -8.85 -15.69 -14.63
C TYR A 256 -9.03 -14.78 -15.85
N GLU A 257 -8.84 -15.35 -17.04
CA GLU A 257 -8.97 -14.75 -18.35
C GLU A 257 -10.41 -14.28 -18.65
N SER A 258 -11.44 -15.00 -18.18
CA SER A 258 -12.85 -14.58 -18.22
C SER A 258 -13.42 -14.09 -16.89
N ALA A 259 -12.73 -14.29 -15.75
CA ALA A 259 -13.31 -14.05 -14.42
C ALA A 259 -13.91 -12.65 -14.22
N ASN A 260 -13.30 -11.60 -14.80
CA ASN A 260 -13.85 -10.23 -14.76
C ASN A 260 -15.21 -10.12 -15.45
N GLU A 261 -15.39 -10.81 -16.58
CA GLU A 261 -16.65 -10.84 -17.34
C GLU A 261 -17.70 -11.68 -16.61
N THR A 262 -17.35 -12.89 -16.16
CA THR A 262 -18.24 -13.77 -15.40
C THR A 262 -18.72 -13.12 -14.09
N ALA A 263 -17.84 -12.39 -13.40
CA ALA A 263 -18.19 -11.64 -12.19
C ALA A 263 -19.12 -10.44 -12.48
N LEU A 264 -18.95 -9.75 -13.61
CA LEU A 264 -19.85 -8.68 -14.06
C LEU A 264 -21.21 -9.22 -14.52
N GLU A 265 -21.23 -10.35 -15.23
CA GLU A 265 -22.43 -11.05 -15.67
C GLU A 265 -23.30 -11.42 -14.47
N TYR A 266 -22.74 -12.18 -13.52
CA TYR A 266 -23.44 -12.61 -12.32
C TYR A 266 -23.90 -11.44 -11.43
N TRP A 267 -23.09 -10.37 -11.29
CA TRP A 267 -23.51 -9.17 -10.55
C TRP A 267 -24.73 -8.49 -11.21
N THR A 268 -24.68 -8.33 -12.54
CA THR A 268 -25.78 -7.75 -13.33
C THR A 268 -27.02 -8.64 -13.31
N ALA A 269 -26.87 -9.96 -13.27
CA ALA A 269 -27.96 -10.93 -13.16
C ALA A 269 -28.64 -10.98 -11.78
N THR A 270 -27.95 -10.55 -10.73
CA THR A 270 -28.54 -10.44 -9.37
C THR A 270 -29.34 -9.16 -9.23
N PHE A 271 -28.78 -8.02 -9.65
CA PHE A 271 -29.32 -6.69 -9.33
C PHE A 271 -30.05 -5.98 -10.49
N GLY A 272 -29.78 -6.38 -11.74
CA GLY A 272 -30.26 -5.72 -12.95
C GLY A 272 -29.29 -4.69 -13.51
N ALA A 273 -29.45 -4.38 -14.80
CA ALA A 273 -28.66 -3.37 -15.51
C ALA A 273 -28.75 -2.00 -14.81
N GLY A 274 -27.59 -1.36 -14.58
CA GLY A 274 -27.49 -0.03 -13.96
C GLY A 274 -27.61 -0.02 -12.42
N VAL A 275 -28.07 -1.10 -11.79
CA VAL A 275 -28.23 -1.20 -10.33
C VAL A 275 -26.90 -1.62 -9.68
N LEU A 276 -26.53 -0.98 -8.55
CA LEU A 276 -25.24 -1.17 -7.86
C LEU A 276 -24.02 -1.15 -8.81
N SER A 277 -24.07 -0.28 -9.82
CA SER A 277 -23.24 -0.38 -11.03
C SER A 277 -21.97 0.49 -11.01
N ILE A 278 -21.24 0.46 -9.90
CA ILE A 278 -19.86 0.94 -9.83
C ILE A 278 -18.93 -0.26 -9.92
N ALA A 279 -18.17 -0.34 -11.00
CA ALA A 279 -17.25 -1.44 -11.28
C ALA A 279 -15.92 -1.29 -10.51
N LEU A 280 -15.43 -2.36 -9.91
CA LEU A 280 -14.10 -2.40 -9.28
C LEU A 280 -13.10 -3.04 -10.24
N THR A 281 -12.09 -2.28 -10.67
CA THR A 281 -11.32 -2.60 -11.87
C THR A 281 -10.02 -3.35 -11.62
N ASP A 282 -9.36 -3.11 -10.48
CA ASP A 282 -7.94 -3.46 -10.33
C ASP A 282 -7.68 -4.89 -9.83
N THR A 283 -8.69 -5.73 -9.56
CA THR A 283 -8.48 -7.09 -8.98
C THR A 283 -7.41 -7.89 -9.73
N PHE A 284 -7.45 -7.86 -11.07
CA PHE A 284 -6.48 -8.52 -11.95
C PHE A 284 -5.76 -7.51 -12.86
N GLY A 285 -5.63 -6.26 -12.40
CA GLY A 285 -5.18 -5.11 -13.18
C GLY A 285 -6.31 -4.51 -14.03
N THR A 286 -6.47 -3.19 -13.96
CA THR A 286 -7.49 -2.43 -14.72
C THR A 286 -7.44 -2.70 -16.23
N PRO A 287 -6.26 -2.82 -16.90
CA PRO A 287 -6.20 -3.18 -18.32
C PRO A 287 -6.74 -4.58 -18.67
N ALA A 288 -6.83 -5.51 -17.72
CA ALA A 288 -7.49 -6.81 -17.92
C ALA A 288 -9.00 -6.69 -17.71
N PHE A 289 -9.43 -5.92 -16.71
CA PHE A 289 -10.85 -5.64 -16.46
C PHE A 289 -11.52 -4.89 -17.63
N LEU A 290 -10.86 -3.86 -18.19
CA LEU A 290 -11.42 -3.06 -19.30
C LEU A 290 -11.68 -3.90 -20.57
N ARG A 291 -10.95 -5.01 -20.78
CA ARG A 291 -11.23 -5.97 -21.87
C ARG A 291 -12.56 -6.72 -21.69
N ALA A 292 -12.98 -6.95 -20.45
CA ALA A 292 -14.30 -7.50 -20.13
C ALA A 292 -15.38 -6.41 -20.11
N PHE A 293 -15.07 -5.23 -19.57
CA PHE A 293 -16.03 -4.14 -19.36
C PHE A 293 -16.65 -3.61 -20.66
N LYS A 294 -15.93 -3.69 -21.78
CA LYS A 294 -16.46 -3.31 -23.10
C LYS A 294 -17.25 -4.40 -23.83
N LYS A 295 -17.46 -5.57 -23.23
CA LYS A 295 -18.27 -6.62 -23.83
C LYS A 295 -19.77 -6.34 -23.63
N GLN A 296 -20.58 -6.87 -24.54
CA GLN A 296 -22.03 -6.81 -24.45
C GLN A 296 -22.54 -7.67 -23.30
N ILE A 297 -23.62 -7.23 -22.65
CA ILE A 297 -24.25 -7.98 -21.56
C ILE A 297 -25.02 -9.19 -22.14
N PRO A 298 -24.79 -10.43 -21.66
CA PRO A 298 -25.51 -11.61 -22.13
C PRO A 298 -27.03 -11.49 -21.98
N ARG A 299 -27.78 -11.98 -22.98
CA ARG A 299 -29.27 -11.93 -23.00
C ARG A 299 -29.92 -12.83 -21.95
N VAL A 300 -29.25 -13.90 -21.55
CA VAL A 300 -29.67 -14.85 -20.51
C VAL A 300 -28.41 -15.32 -19.81
N THR A 301 -28.39 -15.25 -18.48
CA THR A 301 -27.24 -15.65 -17.66
C THR A 301 -27.49 -17.01 -17.04
N THR A 302 -26.96 -18.07 -17.65
CA THR A 302 -27.02 -19.44 -17.11
C THR A 302 -25.81 -19.69 -16.22
N ALA A 303 -26.04 -20.02 -14.95
CA ALA A 303 -24.97 -20.50 -14.07
C ALA A 303 -24.31 -21.74 -14.71
N ILE A 304 -22.98 -21.75 -14.77
CA ILE A 304 -22.22 -22.86 -15.37
C ILE A 304 -22.42 -24.12 -14.50
N PRO A 305 -22.88 -25.26 -15.05
CA PRO A 305 -23.00 -26.49 -14.29
C PRO A 305 -21.63 -26.99 -13.83
N GLY A 306 -21.43 -27.08 -12.51
CA GLY A 306 -20.27 -27.76 -11.93
C GLY A 306 -20.26 -29.24 -12.31
N GLY A 307 -19.19 -29.72 -12.94
CA GLY A 307 -19.09 -31.10 -13.38
C GLY A 307 -18.82 -32.06 -12.22
N GLY A 308 -19.80 -32.86 -11.81
CA GLY A 308 -19.63 -33.76 -10.66
C GLY A 308 -20.81 -34.65 -10.26
N THR A 309 -21.70 -35.01 -11.20
CA THR A 309 -22.77 -36.04 -11.03
C THR A 309 -23.58 -36.02 -9.71
N THR A 310 -24.68 -35.28 -9.70
CA THR A 310 -25.94 -35.80 -9.11
C THR A 310 -27.09 -35.59 -10.09
N LEU A 311 -27.73 -36.71 -10.47
CA LEU A 311 -29.09 -36.67 -10.99
C LEU A 311 -30.04 -36.36 -9.82
N ALA A 312 -31.09 -35.59 -10.05
CA ALA A 312 -32.12 -35.36 -9.05
C ALA A 312 -32.89 -36.67 -8.76
N SER A 313 -32.50 -37.36 -7.68
CA SER A 313 -33.13 -38.61 -7.26
C SER A 313 -34.47 -38.36 -6.54
N ALA A 314 -35.53 -38.16 -7.31
CA ALA A 314 -36.89 -38.32 -6.78
C ALA A 314 -37.09 -39.78 -6.37
N GLY A 315 -37.33 -40.04 -5.07
CA GLY A 315 -37.20 -41.38 -4.47
C GLY A 315 -38.20 -41.77 -3.37
N ASP A 316 -39.25 -40.95 -3.16
CA ASP A 316 -40.42 -41.22 -2.30
C ASP A 316 -40.22 -41.29 -0.76
N THR A 317 -41.32 -41.11 -0.03
CA THR A 317 -41.52 -41.12 1.44
C THR A 317 -40.88 -39.93 2.22
N THR A 318 -41.61 -39.06 2.94
CA THR A 318 -43.08 -38.93 3.15
C THR A 318 -43.56 -37.46 3.21
N LYS A 319 -44.49 -37.12 2.29
CA LYS A 319 -45.62 -36.15 2.36
C LYS A 319 -45.54 -34.87 3.24
N ASN A 320 -45.86 -33.74 2.57
CA ASN A 320 -46.22 -32.41 3.07
C ASN A 320 -45.05 -31.61 3.71
N ASP A 321 -44.73 -30.37 3.33
CA ASP A 321 -45.36 -29.45 2.35
C ASP A 321 -44.34 -28.97 1.28
N ALA A 322 -44.82 -28.16 0.31
CA ALA A 322 -44.06 -27.83 -0.89
C ALA A 322 -42.87 -26.88 -0.65
N VAL A 323 -41.66 -27.34 -0.95
CA VAL A 323 -40.47 -26.50 -1.15
C VAL A 323 -40.19 -26.43 -2.64
N GLU A 324 -40.56 -25.32 -3.28
CA GLU A 324 -40.10 -25.02 -4.64
C GLU A 324 -38.59 -24.75 -4.64
N THR A 325 -37.89 -25.11 -5.71
CA THR A 325 -36.43 -24.96 -5.82
C THR A 325 -36.01 -23.49 -5.72
N MET A 326 -35.34 -23.13 -4.62
CA MET A 326 -34.96 -21.76 -4.23
C MET A 326 -34.06 -21.00 -5.24
N ALA A 327 -33.54 -21.66 -6.27
CA ALA A 327 -32.69 -21.05 -7.30
C ALA A 327 -33.42 -20.03 -8.21
N SER A 328 -34.76 -20.01 -8.24
CA SER A 328 -35.55 -19.10 -9.09
C SER A 328 -35.63 -17.67 -8.53
N THR A 329 -34.52 -16.94 -8.65
CA THR A 329 -34.40 -15.53 -8.24
C THR A 329 -34.91 -14.58 -9.32
N LYS A 330 -36.17 -14.14 -9.19
CA LYS A 330 -36.69 -13.01 -9.98
C LYS A 330 -35.94 -11.72 -9.59
N PRO A 331 -35.46 -10.90 -10.54
CA PRO A 331 -34.77 -9.66 -10.23
C PRO A 331 -35.60 -8.73 -9.31
N PRO A 332 -34.97 -8.09 -8.31
CA PRO A 332 -35.67 -7.33 -7.26
C PRO A 332 -36.42 -6.08 -7.76
N ILE A 333 -36.06 -5.58 -8.93
CA ILE A 333 -36.71 -4.46 -9.60
C ILE A 333 -37.17 -5.00 -10.97
N GLN A 334 -38.33 -4.54 -11.45
CA GLN A 334 -38.61 -4.59 -12.89
C GLN A 334 -37.64 -3.63 -13.59
N ALA A 335 -36.42 -4.12 -13.88
CA ALA A 335 -35.62 -3.58 -14.96
C ALA A 335 -36.54 -3.49 -16.20
N PRO A 336 -36.68 -2.33 -16.86
CA PRO A 336 -37.76 -2.08 -17.81
C PRO A 336 -37.91 -3.21 -18.84
N TYR A 337 -38.99 -3.98 -18.68
CA TYR A 337 -39.37 -5.09 -19.57
C TYR A 337 -40.67 -4.75 -20.29
N ASP A 338 -40.76 -3.50 -20.74
CA ASP A 338 -41.19 -3.15 -22.08
C ASP A 338 -40.79 -4.30 -23.02
N GLY A 339 -41.76 -5.01 -23.61
CA GLY A 339 -41.50 -6.22 -24.40
C GLY A 339 -40.89 -5.95 -25.79
N ASN A 340 -39.99 -4.98 -25.89
CA ASN A 340 -39.46 -4.42 -27.12
C ASN A 340 -38.06 -3.81 -26.87
N VAL A 341 -37.24 -3.73 -27.92
CA VAL A 341 -35.82 -3.28 -27.94
C VAL A 341 -34.76 -4.36 -27.65
N GLU A 342 -33.76 -4.39 -28.53
CA GLU A 342 -32.54 -5.18 -28.41
C GLU A 342 -31.56 -4.49 -27.45
N SER A 343 -31.29 -5.05 -26.27
CA SER A 343 -30.08 -4.65 -25.54
C SER A 343 -28.84 -5.13 -26.31
N ARG A 344 -28.19 -4.20 -27.01
CA ARG A 344 -26.83 -4.33 -27.56
C ARG A 344 -25.76 -3.72 -26.64
N GLN A 345 -26.16 -3.27 -25.44
CA GLN A 345 -25.31 -2.44 -24.60
C GLN A 345 -24.21 -3.25 -23.90
N THR A 346 -23.09 -2.57 -23.68
CA THR A 346 -21.92 -3.05 -22.97
C THR A 346 -22.02 -2.81 -21.47
N TYR A 347 -21.22 -3.53 -20.66
CA TYR A 347 -21.10 -3.19 -19.23
C TYR A 347 -20.62 -1.75 -19.04
N ALA A 348 -19.72 -1.23 -19.88
CA ALA A 348 -19.23 0.14 -19.84
C ALA A 348 -20.30 1.21 -20.09
N GLU A 349 -21.25 0.96 -20.99
CA GLU A 349 -22.43 1.83 -21.19
C GLU A 349 -23.38 1.77 -19.99
N VAL A 350 -23.68 0.58 -19.49
CA VAL A 350 -24.68 0.35 -18.44
C VAL A 350 -24.22 0.75 -17.05
N PHE A 351 -22.92 0.62 -16.74
CA PHE A 351 -22.39 0.94 -15.42
C PHE A 351 -22.25 2.45 -15.23
N ALA A 352 -22.72 2.95 -14.08
CA ALA A 352 -22.66 4.37 -13.72
C ALA A 352 -21.21 4.89 -13.55
N GLY A 353 -20.25 4.01 -13.29
CA GLY A 353 -18.85 4.39 -13.10
C GLY A 353 -17.94 3.26 -12.65
N VAL A 354 -16.77 3.65 -12.14
CA VAL A 354 -15.72 2.75 -11.63
C VAL A 354 -15.23 3.18 -10.25
N ARG A 355 -14.65 2.25 -9.47
CA ARG A 355 -13.94 2.51 -8.21
C ARG A 355 -12.44 2.34 -8.40
N GLN A 356 -11.68 3.30 -7.88
CA GLN A 356 -10.22 3.30 -7.82
C GLN A 356 -9.76 2.91 -6.41
N ASP A 357 -9.07 1.76 -6.31
CA ASP A 357 -8.63 1.13 -5.04
C ASP A 357 -7.12 0.80 -5.01
N SER A 358 -6.41 0.98 -6.13
CA SER A 358 -4.93 0.94 -6.22
C SER A 358 -4.40 1.69 -7.45
N GLY A 359 -3.08 1.74 -7.62
CA GLY A 359 -2.41 2.52 -8.66
C GLY A 359 -2.37 4.03 -8.38
N ASP A 360 -1.79 4.82 -9.29
CA ASP A 360 -1.86 6.28 -9.21
C ASP A 360 -3.25 6.76 -9.67
N PRO A 361 -4.02 7.48 -8.84
CA PRO A 361 -5.36 7.93 -9.23
C PRO A 361 -5.37 8.90 -10.41
N LEU A 362 -4.26 9.61 -10.70
CA LEU A 362 -4.16 10.49 -11.87
C LEU A 362 -3.96 9.71 -13.17
N ASP A 363 -3.14 8.64 -13.15
CA ASP A 363 -3.05 7.71 -14.29
C ASP A 363 -4.34 6.92 -14.48
N PHE A 364 -5.04 6.58 -13.39
CA PHE A 364 -6.35 5.94 -13.46
C PHE A 364 -7.39 6.84 -14.15
N ILE A 365 -7.50 8.11 -13.75
CA ILE A 365 -8.40 9.09 -14.39
C ILE A 365 -8.09 9.20 -15.90
N ARG A 366 -6.80 9.28 -16.26
CA ARG A 366 -6.33 9.32 -17.66
C ARG A 366 -6.76 8.08 -18.45
N MET A 367 -6.45 6.89 -17.92
CA MET A 367 -6.77 5.59 -18.55
C MET A 367 -8.28 5.41 -18.74
N MET A 368 -9.09 5.82 -17.76
CA MET A 368 -10.55 5.77 -17.88
C MET A 368 -11.08 6.76 -18.94
N ARG A 369 -10.49 7.95 -19.08
CA ARG A 369 -10.88 8.91 -20.13
C ARG A 369 -10.57 8.34 -21.52
N GLU A 370 -9.35 7.84 -21.71
CA GLU A 370 -8.91 7.18 -22.94
C GLU A 370 -9.83 5.99 -23.30
N PHE A 371 -10.17 5.14 -22.33
CA PHE A 371 -11.08 4.01 -22.53
C PHE A 371 -12.48 4.45 -22.95
N TYR A 372 -13.13 5.34 -22.19
CA TYR A 372 -14.50 5.77 -22.51
C TYR A 372 -14.57 6.52 -23.86
N ASP A 373 -13.50 7.21 -24.27
CA ASP A 373 -13.45 7.83 -25.60
C ASP A 373 -13.20 6.83 -26.74
N GLN A 374 -12.41 5.78 -26.53
CA GLN A 374 -12.25 4.68 -27.50
C GLN A 374 -13.56 3.92 -27.72
N GLU A 375 -14.27 3.58 -26.65
CA GLU A 375 -15.58 2.93 -26.71
C GLU A 375 -16.73 3.93 -27.01
N SER A 376 -16.40 5.18 -27.37
CA SER A 376 -17.32 6.25 -27.80
C SER A 376 -18.39 6.70 -26.78
N ILE A 377 -18.22 6.36 -25.50
CA ILE A 377 -19.15 6.68 -24.40
C ILE A 377 -18.98 8.15 -23.99
N LYS A 378 -20.05 8.94 -24.13
CA LYS A 378 -20.08 10.39 -23.82
C LYS A 378 -20.91 10.75 -22.59
N ASP A 379 -21.55 9.78 -21.94
CA ASP A 379 -22.24 10.00 -20.67
C ASP A 379 -21.29 10.40 -19.54
N LYS A 380 -21.78 11.19 -18.58
CA LYS A 380 -21.00 11.59 -17.41
C LYS A 380 -20.84 10.41 -16.43
N LYS A 381 -19.76 9.64 -16.61
CA LYS A 381 -19.40 8.52 -15.72
C LYS A 381 -18.85 8.99 -14.38
N THR A 382 -19.02 8.16 -13.36
CA THR A 382 -18.56 8.39 -11.98
C THR A 382 -17.20 7.73 -11.75
N ILE A 383 -16.33 8.37 -10.97
CA ILE A 383 -15.17 7.72 -10.36
C ILE A 383 -15.34 7.81 -8.84
N VAL A 384 -15.38 6.65 -8.19
CA VAL A 384 -15.33 6.52 -6.73
C VAL A 384 -13.87 6.33 -6.34
N PHE A 385 -13.28 7.25 -5.60
CA PHE A 385 -11.96 7.06 -5.00
C PHE A 385 -12.13 6.51 -3.58
N SER A 386 -11.36 5.48 -3.22
CA SER A 386 -11.43 4.87 -1.88
C SER A 386 -10.07 4.50 -1.26
N ASP A 387 -8.97 4.56 -2.02
CA ASP A 387 -7.63 4.28 -1.47
C ASP A 387 -7.13 5.42 -0.56
N SER A 388 -7.23 5.17 0.76
CA SER A 388 -6.48 5.87 1.82
C SER A 388 -6.58 7.41 1.77
N LEU A 389 -7.79 7.91 1.56
CA LEU A 389 -8.08 9.32 1.35
C LEU A 389 -7.96 10.19 2.62
N ASN A 390 -7.50 11.43 2.40
CA ASN A 390 -7.60 12.57 3.31
C ASN A 390 -8.23 13.77 2.55
N LEU A 391 -8.35 14.94 3.20
CA LEU A 391 -8.94 16.14 2.59
C LEU A 391 -8.21 16.59 1.31
N GLU A 392 -6.89 16.71 1.34
CA GLU A 392 -6.09 17.21 0.23
C GLU A 392 -6.14 16.29 -0.98
N LEU A 393 -6.12 14.98 -0.73
CA LEU A 393 -6.29 13.95 -1.76
C LEU A 393 -7.68 14.03 -2.41
N CYS A 394 -8.75 14.21 -1.62
CA CYS A 394 -10.10 14.41 -2.16
C CYS A 394 -10.15 15.65 -3.08
N LEU A 395 -9.56 16.77 -2.67
CA LEU A 395 -9.54 18.01 -3.48
C LEU A 395 -8.70 17.86 -4.75
N LYS A 396 -7.51 17.25 -4.65
CA LYS A 396 -6.62 16.96 -5.78
C LYS A 396 -7.30 16.08 -6.83
N TYR A 397 -7.91 14.97 -6.40
CA TYR A 397 -8.57 14.02 -7.29
C TYR A 397 -9.92 14.54 -7.81
N LYS A 398 -10.64 15.35 -7.02
CA LYS A 398 -11.85 16.06 -7.49
C LYS A 398 -11.54 16.91 -8.71
N LYS A 399 -10.55 17.80 -8.59
CA LYS A 399 -10.12 18.68 -9.67
C LYS A 399 -9.72 17.89 -10.92
N ALA A 400 -8.83 16.91 -10.78
CA ALA A 400 -8.34 16.11 -11.91
C ALA A 400 -9.46 15.31 -12.61
N ALA A 401 -10.43 14.78 -11.86
CA ALA A 401 -11.57 14.06 -12.42
C ALA A 401 -12.55 14.98 -13.15
N GLU A 402 -12.86 16.15 -12.58
CA GLU A 402 -13.73 17.17 -13.19
C GLU A 402 -13.10 17.76 -14.47
N GLU A 403 -11.78 17.96 -14.49
CA GLU A 403 -11.03 18.39 -15.69
C GLU A 403 -11.10 17.37 -16.84
N GLN A 404 -11.33 16.08 -16.54
CA GLN A 404 -11.57 15.02 -17.54
C GLN A 404 -13.07 14.68 -17.71
N GLY A 405 -13.96 15.55 -17.21
CA GLY A 405 -15.41 15.46 -17.38
C GLY A 405 -16.13 14.42 -16.50
N PHE A 406 -15.44 13.76 -15.58
CA PHE A 406 -16.03 12.75 -14.69
C PHE A 406 -16.83 13.36 -13.54
N GLN A 407 -17.64 12.53 -12.87
CA GLN A 407 -18.18 12.84 -11.56
C GLN A 407 -17.29 12.20 -10.47
N PRO A 408 -16.44 12.96 -9.76
CA PRO A 408 -15.74 12.43 -8.60
C PRO A 408 -16.70 12.18 -7.44
N THR A 409 -16.42 11.11 -6.69
CA THR A 409 -17.03 10.76 -5.41
C THR A 409 -15.99 10.09 -4.50
N PHE A 410 -16.13 10.19 -3.18
CA PHE A 410 -15.08 9.79 -2.22
C PHE A 410 -15.61 8.87 -1.12
N GLY A 411 -15.09 7.64 -1.03
CA GLY A 411 -15.30 6.74 0.11
C GLY A 411 -14.21 6.97 1.15
N VAL A 412 -14.46 7.81 2.16
CA VAL A 412 -13.44 8.22 3.13
C VAL A 412 -13.53 7.33 4.38
N GLY A 413 -12.53 6.48 4.58
CA GLY A 413 -12.50 5.52 5.69
C GLY A 413 -11.76 6.01 6.93
N THR A 414 -10.61 5.38 7.22
CA THR A 414 -9.83 5.53 8.47
C THR A 414 -9.51 6.98 8.85
N PHE A 415 -9.35 7.90 7.88
CA PHE A 415 -9.16 9.34 8.14
C PHE A 415 -10.34 9.99 8.87
N LEU A 416 -11.55 9.43 8.80
CA LEU A 416 -12.70 9.85 9.59
C LEU A 416 -12.78 9.08 10.91
N THR A 417 -12.79 7.75 10.88
CA THR A 417 -13.13 6.89 12.04
C THR A 417 -11.98 6.52 12.98
N ASN A 418 -10.73 6.88 12.66
CA ASN A 418 -9.57 6.62 13.51
C ASN A 418 -8.49 7.70 13.30
N ASP A 419 -8.82 8.93 13.67
CA ASP A 419 -7.91 10.07 13.63
C ASP A 419 -7.78 10.71 15.02
N PHE A 420 -6.89 10.14 15.81
CA PHE A 420 -6.61 10.53 17.19
C PHE A 420 -5.19 11.10 17.34
N VAL A 421 -4.98 11.77 18.46
CA VAL A 421 -3.66 12.11 19.01
C VAL A 421 -3.55 11.51 20.41
N GLU A 422 -2.33 11.25 20.84
CA GLU A 422 -1.99 10.90 22.22
C GLU A 422 -2.27 12.11 23.13
N GLU A 423 -2.96 11.94 24.27
CA GLU A 423 -3.25 13.07 25.17
C GLU A 423 -2.00 13.52 25.94
N SER A 424 -1.10 12.58 26.27
CA SER A 424 0.12 12.89 27.02
C SER A 424 1.24 13.54 26.19
N THR A 425 1.28 13.30 24.88
CA THR A 425 2.36 13.79 24.00
C THR A 425 1.89 14.76 22.90
N GLY A 426 0.62 14.70 22.50
CA GLY A 426 0.09 15.38 21.31
C GLY A 426 0.47 14.73 19.97
N ASN A 427 1.22 13.63 19.97
CA ASN A 427 1.63 12.91 18.76
C ASN A 427 0.45 12.23 18.06
N LYS A 428 0.64 11.88 16.78
CA LYS A 428 -0.35 11.09 16.03
C LYS A 428 -0.45 9.68 16.61
N SER A 429 -1.62 9.33 17.16
CA SER A 429 -1.97 7.95 17.48
C SER A 429 -2.32 7.21 16.18
N VAL A 430 -1.55 6.16 15.85
CA VAL A 430 -1.55 5.53 14.52
C VAL A 430 -2.49 4.30 14.46
N PRO A 431 -3.45 4.25 13.51
CA PRO A 431 -4.35 3.11 13.33
C PRO A 431 -3.64 1.78 13.01
N LEU A 432 -4.21 0.66 13.46
CA LEU A 432 -3.79 -0.68 13.02
C LEU A 432 -3.97 -0.88 11.51
N ASN A 433 -2.94 -1.38 10.82
CA ASN A 433 -3.03 -1.78 9.41
C ASN A 433 -3.41 -3.26 9.28
N ILE A 434 -4.65 -3.56 9.61
CA ILE A 434 -5.22 -4.92 9.61
C ILE A 434 -6.12 -5.17 8.39
N VAL A 435 -6.09 -6.40 7.88
CA VAL A 435 -6.94 -6.90 6.78
C VAL A 435 -7.40 -8.33 7.03
N ILE A 436 -8.59 -8.68 6.55
CA ILE A 436 -9.06 -10.05 6.32
C ILE A 436 -9.33 -10.17 4.83
N LYS A 437 -8.90 -11.27 4.21
CA LYS A 437 -9.06 -11.53 2.77
C LYS A 437 -9.37 -12.99 2.52
N ILE A 438 -10.21 -13.27 1.52
CA ILE A 438 -10.38 -14.63 1.00
C ILE A 438 -9.02 -15.15 0.50
N ALA A 439 -8.68 -16.36 0.94
CA ALA A 439 -7.39 -17.02 0.70
C ALA A 439 -7.56 -18.27 -0.20
N SER A 440 -8.71 -18.94 -0.13
CA SER A 440 -9.11 -19.97 -1.09
C SER A 440 -10.63 -20.01 -1.31
N ALA A 441 -11.03 -20.56 -2.46
CA ALA A 441 -12.39 -21.00 -2.76
C ALA A 441 -12.33 -22.31 -3.56
N GLU A 442 -13.19 -23.29 -3.25
CA GLU A 442 -13.18 -24.63 -3.87
C GLU A 442 -11.75 -25.23 -3.97
N GLY A 443 -11.05 -25.22 -2.83
CA GLY A 443 -9.69 -25.73 -2.66
C GLY A 443 -8.57 -24.93 -3.35
N ARG A 444 -8.90 -23.93 -4.19
CA ARG A 444 -7.93 -23.18 -5.01
C ARG A 444 -7.63 -21.81 -4.43
N HIS A 445 -6.39 -21.35 -4.59
CA HIS A 445 -5.94 -20.08 -4.04
C HIS A 445 -6.66 -18.88 -4.68
N ALA A 446 -7.18 -18.00 -3.82
CA ALA A 446 -7.77 -16.73 -4.24
C ALA A 446 -6.70 -15.64 -4.26
N VAL A 447 -6.49 -15.00 -5.42
CA VAL A 447 -5.39 -14.04 -5.65
C VAL A 447 -5.88 -12.68 -6.14
N LYS A 448 -5.18 -11.61 -5.77
CA LYS A 448 -5.33 -10.25 -6.31
C LYS A 448 -3.98 -9.78 -6.85
N ILE A 449 -3.96 -9.17 -8.05
CA ILE A 449 -2.76 -8.53 -8.63
C ILE A 449 -2.71 -7.03 -8.29
N SER A 450 -3.85 -6.31 -8.35
CA SER A 450 -3.92 -4.83 -8.28
C SER A 450 -3.29 -4.13 -9.50
N ASP A 451 -3.30 -2.80 -9.53
CA ASP A 451 -2.53 -1.99 -10.51
C ASP A 451 -1.10 -1.64 -10.03
N ASN A 452 -0.63 -2.20 -8.92
CA ASN A 452 0.71 -2.02 -8.37
C ASN A 452 1.31 -3.36 -7.87
N ALA A 453 2.50 -3.73 -8.34
CA ALA A 453 3.16 -4.98 -7.93
C ALA A 453 3.36 -5.11 -6.40
N GLY A 454 3.46 -3.99 -5.67
CA GLY A 454 3.54 -3.98 -4.20
C GLY A 454 2.23 -4.32 -3.47
N LYS A 455 1.07 -4.34 -4.15
CA LYS A 455 -0.24 -4.70 -3.56
C LYS A 455 -0.78 -6.07 -4.04
N ASN A 456 0.05 -6.91 -4.66
CA ASN A 456 -0.26 -8.34 -4.90
C ASN A 456 -0.73 -9.03 -3.60
N THR A 457 -1.61 -10.03 -3.66
CA THR A 457 -1.99 -10.86 -2.50
C THR A 457 -2.51 -12.24 -2.91
N GLY A 458 -2.27 -13.25 -2.07
CA GLY A 458 -2.64 -14.65 -2.26
C GLY A 458 -1.38 -15.52 -2.28
N ASP A 459 -1.49 -16.77 -2.72
CA ASP A 459 -0.31 -17.60 -2.98
C ASP A 459 0.56 -16.98 -4.09
N LYS A 460 1.88 -17.01 -3.90
CA LYS A 460 2.83 -16.40 -4.84
C LYS A 460 2.90 -17.15 -6.17
N ALA A 461 2.90 -18.49 -6.16
CA ALA A 461 2.98 -19.26 -7.40
C ALA A 461 1.75 -19.00 -8.28
N THR A 462 0.56 -19.00 -7.66
CA THR A 462 -0.72 -18.66 -8.30
C THR A 462 -0.75 -17.20 -8.78
N VAL A 463 -0.25 -16.23 -8.00
CA VAL A 463 -0.12 -14.83 -8.45
C VAL A 463 0.73 -14.73 -9.72
N ASP A 464 1.91 -15.37 -9.73
CA ASP A 464 2.85 -15.27 -10.84
C ASP A 464 2.40 -16.09 -12.07
N GLU A 465 1.64 -17.18 -11.91
CA GLU A 465 0.93 -17.87 -13.00
C GLU A 465 -0.16 -16.97 -13.62
N VAL A 466 -1.00 -16.35 -12.80
CA VAL A 466 -2.12 -15.51 -13.27
C VAL A 466 -1.62 -14.25 -13.96
N LYS A 467 -0.50 -13.66 -13.52
CA LYS A 467 0.20 -12.59 -14.27
C LYS A 467 0.57 -13.04 -15.68
N GLN A 468 1.14 -14.24 -15.83
CA GLN A 468 1.53 -14.80 -17.13
C GLN A 468 0.31 -15.03 -18.03
N ARG A 469 -0.72 -15.72 -17.53
CA ARG A 469 -1.99 -15.96 -18.26
C ARG A 469 -2.63 -14.68 -18.79
N LEU A 470 -2.65 -13.62 -17.98
CA LEU A 470 -3.32 -12.36 -18.32
C LEU A 470 -2.48 -11.40 -19.17
N GLY A 471 -1.20 -11.73 -19.41
CA GLY A 471 -0.23 -10.86 -20.08
C GLY A 471 0.10 -9.60 -19.27
N TYR A 472 0.11 -9.70 -17.93
CA TYR A 472 0.34 -8.56 -17.04
C TYR A 472 1.79 -8.06 -17.13
N GLN A 473 1.97 -6.75 -17.30
CA GLN A 473 3.28 -6.09 -17.31
C GLN A 473 3.42 -5.26 -16.03
N GLU A 474 4.43 -5.56 -15.21
CA GLU A 474 4.65 -4.84 -13.96
C GLU A 474 5.10 -3.40 -14.23
N LYS A 475 4.43 -2.44 -13.57
CA LYS A 475 4.83 -1.02 -13.53
C LYS A 475 5.29 -0.66 -12.14
N SER A 476 6.51 -0.14 -12.02
CA SER A 476 7.02 0.43 -10.77
C SER A 476 6.44 1.82 -10.54
N TRP A 477 5.85 2.07 -9.37
CA TRP A 477 5.37 3.39 -8.96
C TRP A 477 6.06 3.83 -7.66
N ALA A 478 6.45 5.10 -7.59
CA ALA A 478 7.28 5.63 -6.50
C ALA A 478 6.47 6.13 -5.28
N GLY A 479 5.14 6.16 -5.34
CA GLY A 479 4.26 6.80 -4.35
C GLY A 479 4.02 6.05 -3.04
N GLY A 480 4.96 5.20 -2.61
CA GLY A 480 4.99 4.59 -1.28
C GLY A 480 4.10 3.37 -1.03
N ASP A 481 4.38 2.70 0.09
CA ASP A 481 3.53 1.67 0.69
C ASP A 481 2.39 2.33 1.49
N GLU A 482 1.23 1.67 1.60
CA GLU A 482 0.12 2.12 2.47
C GLU A 482 0.58 2.35 3.92
N ARG A 483 1.63 1.66 4.36
CA ARG A 483 2.23 1.75 5.70
C ARG A 483 2.74 3.16 6.05
N THR A 484 3.37 3.91 5.13
CA THR A 484 3.93 5.24 5.47
C THR A 484 2.88 6.35 5.49
N ARG A 485 1.71 6.12 4.87
CA ARG A 485 0.68 7.15 4.63
C ARG A 485 -0.09 7.62 5.88
N TRP A 486 0.10 6.95 7.02
CA TRP A 486 -0.53 7.26 8.31
C TRP A 486 0.44 7.85 9.35
N GLY A 487 1.71 8.02 9.00
CA GLY A 487 2.77 8.61 9.82
C GLY A 487 3.62 7.56 10.55
N ASN A 488 4.94 7.80 10.56
CA ASN A 488 5.88 7.14 11.47
C ASN A 488 5.96 7.95 12.79
N VAL A 489 6.40 7.31 13.88
CA VAL A 489 6.58 7.98 15.19
C VAL A 489 7.90 8.76 15.20
N ASP A 490 7.86 10.00 14.72
CA ASP A 490 8.96 10.95 14.95
C ASP A 490 8.98 11.39 16.43
N ARG A 491 10.14 11.34 17.06
CA ARG A 491 10.35 11.74 18.47
C ARG A 491 10.96 13.13 18.61
N SER A 492 11.00 13.92 17.55
CA SER A 492 11.64 15.24 17.53
C SER A 492 10.82 16.31 16.80
N LEU A 493 10.09 17.13 17.57
CA LEU A 493 9.96 18.58 17.35
C LEU A 493 9.34 19.25 18.59
N HIS A 494 9.66 20.53 18.82
CA HIS A 494 9.07 21.33 19.90
C HIS A 494 7.86 22.12 19.40
N ALA A 495 6.87 22.31 20.26
CA ALA A 495 5.62 22.98 19.91
C ALA A 495 5.79 24.49 19.67
N HIS A 496 5.17 25.00 18.60
CA HIS A 496 4.84 26.42 18.44
C HIS A 496 3.32 26.62 18.56
N PRO A 497 2.84 27.56 19.40
CA PRO A 497 1.41 27.77 19.60
C PRO A 497 0.77 28.57 18.46
N TYR A 498 -0.42 28.16 18.03
CA TYR A 498 -1.22 28.93 17.07
C TYR A 498 -1.85 30.15 17.73
N HIS A 499 -1.66 31.34 17.13
CA HIS A 499 -2.32 32.57 17.58
C HIS A 499 -3.81 32.59 17.22
N THR A 500 -4.69 32.55 18.23
CA THR A 500 -6.11 32.89 18.09
C THR A 500 -6.32 34.40 18.29
N GLY A 501 -6.68 35.13 17.23
CA GLY A 501 -7.15 36.51 17.34
C GLY A 501 -8.67 36.55 17.60
N PRO A 502 -9.17 37.32 18.59
CA PRO A 502 -10.60 37.38 18.89
C PRO A 502 -11.36 38.29 17.91
N VAL A 503 -12.61 37.92 17.62
CA VAL A 503 -13.57 38.76 16.87
C VAL A 503 -14.29 39.69 17.86
N SER A 504 -14.51 40.94 17.45
CA SER A 504 -15.10 41.99 18.30
C SER A 504 -16.64 42.01 18.27
N GLU A 505 -17.27 41.98 19.44
CA GLU A 505 -18.67 42.44 19.62
C GLU A 505 -18.72 43.88 20.17
N MET A 506 -19.84 44.57 19.92
CA MET A 506 -20.06 45.96 20.35
C MET A 506 -20.99 46.05 21.56
N SER A 507 -20.53 46.65 22.67
CA SER A 507 -21.40 47.53 23.50
C SER A 507 -20.65 48.47 24.44
N VAL A 508 -20.70 49.77 24.10
CA VAL A 508 -20.78 50.97 24.95
C VAL A 508 -20.57 50.82 26.48
N SER A 509 -19.49 51.42 27.04
CA SER A 509 -19.50 52.31 28.23
C SER A 509 -18.07 52.76 28.65
N PRO A 510 -17.88 53.82 29.48
CA PRO A 510 -16.70 54.70 29.35
C PRO A 510 -15.83 54.97 30.60
N PHE A 511 -14.76 55.77 30.39
CA PHE A 511 -13.96 56.56 31.35
C PHE A 511 -12.90 55.88 32.25
N SER A 512 -11.63 56.28 32.04
CA SER A 512 -10.60 56.68 33.05
C SER A 512 -10.03 55.68 34.11
N VAL A 513 -8.84 55.88 34.71
CA VAL A 513 -7.53 56.45 34.28
C VAL A 513 -6.44 56.15 35.35
N ILE A 514 -5.16 56.07 34.97
CA ILE A 514 -3.93 56.14 35.85
C ILE A 514 -3.53 54.90 36.73
N LEU A 515 -2.22 54.86 37.04
CA LEU A 515 -1.37 53.90 37.80
C LEU A 515 -1.37 54.21 39.34
N PRO A 516 -0.47 53.72 40.26
CA PRO A 516 0.66 52.76 40.19
C PRO A 516 0.76 51.72 41.37
N GLY A 517 1.92 51.05 41.54
CA GLY A 517 2.31 50.25 42.75
C GLY A 517 2.91 51.10 43.90
N PRO A 518 3.68 50.57 44.91
CA PRO A 518 4.53 49.35 44.97
C PRO A 518 4.19 48.41 46.19
N SER A 519 5.02 47.80 47.10
CA SER A 519 6.47 47.78 47.43
C SER A 519 6.91 46.69 48.47
N HIS A 520 8.19 46.26 48.40
CA HIS A 520 9.16 45.87 49.48
C HIS A 520 8.94 44.73 50.55
N THR A 521 9.62 43.57 50.36
CA THR A 521 10.80 42.96 51.11
C THR A 521 10.92 42.95 52.67
N PRO A 522 11.85 42.19 53.37
CA PRO A 522 12.66 40.95 53.11
C PRO A 522 12.89 39.97 54.36
N ILE A 523 13.86 39.00 54.28
CA ILE A 523 14.84 38.48 55.32
C ILE A 523 14.90 36.94 55.66
N ALA A 524 16.02 36.27 55.27
CA ALA A 524 17.00 35.35 55.96
C ALA A 524 16.59 34.23 57.01
N ASN A 525 17.37 33.17 57.38
CA ASN A 525 18.63 32.50 56.91
C ASN A 525 18.91 31.12 57.64
N SER A 526 19.35 30.06 56.92
CA SER A 526 20.39 28.99 57.22
C SER A 526 20.44 28.22 58.59
N PRO A 527 21.35 27.22 58.89
CA PRO A 527 22.36 26.48 58.08
C PRO A 527 22.53 24.92 58.31
N LEU A 528 23.32 24.26 57.43
CA LEU A 528 24.33 23.16 57.63
C LEU A 528 24.03 21.78 58.31
N HIS A 529 24.42 20.67 57.63
CA HIS A 529 25.52 19.77 58.08
C HIS A 529 26.10 18.85 56.96
N THR A 530 27.12 18.02 57.26
CA THR A 530 28.05 17.39 56.27
C THR A 530 28.41 15.90 56.53
N ARG A 531 28.93 15.19 55.51
CA ARG A 531 30.02 14.17 55.64
C ARG A 531 30.64 13.71 54.30
N THR A 532 31.75 12.99 54.37
CA THR A 532 32.71 12.66 53.28
C THR A 532 33.33 11.27 53.45
N HIS A 533 33.93 10.69 52.40
CA HIS A 533 35.13 9.79 52.38
C HIS A 533 35.48 9.37 50.93
N GLN A 534 36.56 8.59 50.68
CA GLN A 534 37.88 9.12 50.28
C GLN A 534 38.62 8.14 49.32
N LEU A 535 39.65 8.60 48.58
CA LEU A 535 40.47 7.82 47.62
C LEU A 535 41.60 7.02 48.30
N PRO A 536 42.29 6.09 47.59
CA PRO A 536 43.61 6.43 47.01
C PRO A 536 43.95 5.75 45.66
N LEU A 537 45.19 5.94 45.18
CA LEU A 537 45.74 5.58 43.85
C LEU A 537 47.27 5.37 44.01
N LEU A 538 47.93 4.34 43.41
CA LEU A 538 49.34 4.33 42.89
C LEU A 538 50.00 2.93 42.65
N THR A 539 50.92 2.90 41.67
CA THR A 539 52.18 2.09 41.48
C THR A 539 52.23 0.56 41.26
N MET A 540 52.71 0.20 40.04
CA MET A 540 53.86 -0.67 39.68
C MET A 540 54.09 -2.08 40.27
N ALA A 541 54.16 -3.07 39.35
CA ALA A 541 55.19 -4.14 39.30
C ALA A 541 55.28 -4.71 37.86
N ALA A 542 56.36 -5.42 37.51
CA ALA A 542 56.57 -6.05 36.19
C ALA A 542 57.33 -7.38 36.28
N ALA A 543 57.16 -8.27 35.29
CA ALA A 543 57.97 -9.48 35.07
C ALA A 543 57.84 -9.97 33.60
N ASP A 544 58.88 -10.63 33.09
CA ASP A 544 59.01 -11.13 31.70
C ASP A 544 58.79 -12.64 31.56
N GLU A 545 58.62 -13.09 30.30
CA GLU A 545 59.17 -14.29 29.61
C GLU A 545 58.13 -14.82 28.59
N GLN A 546 58.29 -14.74 27.26
CA GLN A 546 59.40 -15.00 26.29
C GLN A 546 59.39 -16.43 25.73
N TYR A 547 59.36 -16.54 24.38
CA TYR A 547 59.66 -17.65 23.43
C TYR A 547 58.61 -17.63 22.29
N GLY A 548 58.93 -17.92 21.01
CA GLY A 548 60.21 -18.16 20.34
C GLY A 548 60.00 -18.49 18.85
N ASN A 549 60.69 -17.80 17.93
CA ASN A 549 60.41 -17.82 16.47
C ASN A 549 61.20 -18.88 15.66
N LYS A 550 60.59 -19.43 14.59
CA LYS A 550 61.19 -20.05 13.36
C LYS A 550 60.05 -20.37 12.36
N GLY A 551 60.21 -20.32 11.03
CA GLY A 551 61.33 -19.85 10.19
C GLY A 551 61.11 -20.11 8.68
N TYR A 552 61.54 -19.14 7.84
CA TYR A 552 61.50 -19.03 6.36
C TYR A 552 61.49 -20.26 5.43
N GLY A 553 60.91 -20.07 4.23
CA GLY A 553 61.19 -20.79 2.98
C GLY A 553 60.86 -19.94 1.73
N GLN A 554 61.66 -20.02 0.66
CA GLN A 554 61.57 -19.17 -0.55
C GLN A 554 61.95 -19.97 -1.82
N ILE A 555 61.24 -19.76 -2.95
CA ILE A 555 61.55 -19.99 -4.38
C ILE A 555 60.22 -19.81 -5.16
N GLY A 556 60.10 -19.20 -6.36
CA GLY A 556 61.04 -18.40 -7.16
C GLY A 556 61.08 -18.77 -8.65
N SER A 557 60.42 -18.02 -9.57
CA SER A 557 60.75 -18.03 -11.01
C SER A 557 60.18 -16.83 -11.83
N TYR A 558 60.74 -16.66 -13.02
CA TYR A 558 60.48 -15.69 -14.11
C TYR A 558 59.19 -16.04 -14.90
N GLY A 559 58.60 -15.22 -15.79
CA GLY A 559 58.90 -13.84 -16.24
C GLY A 559 58.80 -13.69 -17.78
N GLY A 560 58.37 -12.52 -18.30
CA GLY A 560 58.52 -12.16 -19.73
C GLY A 560 57.27 -11.63 -20.48
N ASN A 561 57.44 -10.49 -21.15
CA ASN A 561 56.60 -9.93 -22.25
C ASN A 561 57.37 -10.22 -23.60
N PRO A 562 57.17 -9.59 -24.80
CA PRO A 562 56.19 -8.58 -25.27
C PRO A 562 55.65 -8.78 -26.73
N TYR A 563 54.98 -7.74 -27.28
CA TYR A 563 54.61 -7.46 -28.70
C TYR A 563 53.38 -8.19 -29.28
N ASP A 564 52.53 -7.60 -30.15
CA ASP A 564 52.43 -6.25 -30.78
C ASP A 564 50.90 -5.90 -30.92
N ALA A 565 50.34 -4.82 -31.49
CA ALA A 565 50.83 -3.74 -32.37
C ALA A 565 49.92 -2.47 -32.38
N ARG A 566 50.46 -1.38 -32.94
CA ARG A 566 49.91 -0.41 -33.95
C ARG A 566 48.39 -0.20 -34.12
N ASP A 567 47.85 1.00 -34.44
CA ASP A 567 48.35 2.40 -34.53
C ASP A 567 47.14 3.37 -34.81
N GLN A 568 47.38 4.69 -34.91
CA GLN A 568 46.54 5.78 -35.49
C GLN A 568 45.54 6.56 -34.59
N SER A 569 46.11 7.54 -33.88
CA SER A 569 45.72 8.97 -33.65
C SER A 569 44.86 9.65 -34.77
N PRO A 570 44.20 10.85 -34.59
CA PRO A 570 44.77 12.02 -33.87
C PRO A 570 43.89 13.16 -33.23
N ALA A 571 44.46 13.72 -32.14
CA ALA A 571 44.72 15.16 -31.84
C ALA A 571 43.64 16.22 -31.49
N GLY A 572 44.05 17.17 -30.61
CA GLY A 572 43.39 18.43 -30.21
C GLY A 572 43.44 18.71 -28.69
N TYR A 573 44.51 19.22 -28.05
CA TYR A 573 45.02 20.62 -27.98
C TYR A 573 43.95 21.67 -27.63
N ASN A 574 44.05 22.58 -26.63
CA ASN A 574 45.05 22.97 -25.60
C ASN A 574 44.30 23.21 -24.24
N ASN A 575 44.84 23.16 -23.01
CA ASN A 575 46.13 23.52 -22.37
C ASN A 575 46.23 24.99 -21.85
N TYR A 576 47.06 25.20 -20.80
CA TYR A 576 47.31 26.42 -19.99
C TYR A 576 46.30 26.75 -18.88
N ASP A 577 46.72 27.17 -17.68
CA ASP A 577 48.06 27.14 -17.03
C ASP A 577 47.84 27.03 -15.51
N ASP A 578 48.65 26.26 -14.80
CA ASP A 578 48.66 26.22 -13.33
C ASP A 578 50.01 26.69 -12.81
N ARG A 579 50.03 27.45 -11.71
CA ARG A 579 51.24 28.02 -11.13
C ARG A 579 51.20 27.93 -9.61
N ASP A 580 52.16 27.19 -9.09
CA ASP A 580 52.32 26.92 -7.68
C ASP A 580 52.37 28.19 -6.83
N VAL A 581 51.69 28.13 -5.70
CA VAL A 581 52.02 28.92 -4.50
C VAL A 581 52.24 27.93 -3.37
N GLU A 582 53.49 27.49 -3.19
CA GLU A 582 53.87 26.65 -2.06
C GLU A 582 53.57 27.38 -0.74
N MET A 583 52.78 26.77 0.14
CA MET A 583 52.56 27.22 1.50
C MET A 583 52.87 26.10 2.50
N GLN A 584 54.13 26.10 2.90
CA GLN A 584 54.78 25.49 4.06
C GLN A 584 53.91 24.62 5.01
N SER A 585 54.27 23.34 5.10
CA SER A 585 53.59 22.31 5.91
C SER A 585 53.56 22.62 7.42
N TYR A 586 52.38 22.43 8.03
CA TYR A 586 52.20 22.30 9.48
C TYR A 586 51.90 20.83 9.85
N PRO A 587 52.63 20.22 10.80
CA PRO A 587 52.39 18.84 11.19
C PRO A 587 51.24 18.72 12.20
N GLY A 588 50.16 18.00 11.89
CA GLY A 588 49.14 17.70 12.90
C GLY A 588 47.71 17.33 12.52
N ALA A 589 47.40 16.88 11.30
CA ALA A 589 46.14 16.18 11.02
C ALA A 589 46.25 15.36 9.73
N SER A 590 45.70 14.13 9.72
CA SER A 590 45.52 13.38 8.47
C SER A 590 44.32 13.95 7.74
N ALA A 591 44.54 14.74 6.68
CA ALA A 591 43.48 15.25 5.84
C ALA A 591 42.75 14.09 5.14
N ALA A 592 41.46 13.93 5.40
CA ALA A 592 40.64 12.89 4.78
C ALA A 592 40.46 13.17 3.28
N ASP A 593 40.55 12.12 2.43
CA ASP A 593 40.30 12.23 0.99
C ASP A 593 38.88 12.77 0.73
N PRO A 594 38.72 13.96 0.10
CA PRO A 594 37.41 14.52 -0.23
C PRO A 594 36.55 13.68 -1.20
N ASN A 595 37.09 12.57 -1.71
CA ASN A 595 36.40 11.60 -2.56
C ASN A 595 36.29 10.19 -1.96
N ALA A 596 36.65 9.97 -0.68
CA ALA A 596 36.72 8.62 -0.08
C ALA A 596 35.45 7.78 -0.32
N ILE A 597 34.27 8.35 -0.04
CA ILE A 597 32.97 7.69 -0.27
C ILE A 597 32.72 7.37 -1.75
N LEU A 598 33.12 8.26 -2.67
CA LEU A 598 32.97 8.03 -4.11
C LEU A 598 33.94 6.96 -4.63
N ASN A 599 35.13 6.87 -4.03
CA ASN A 599 36.12 5.84 -4.33
C ASN A 599 35.67 4.47 -3.79
N GLU A 600 35.13 4.41 -2.57
CA GLU A 600 34.50 3.20 -2.02
C GLU A 600 33.28 2.75 -2.83
N CYS A 601 32.40 3.67 -3.27
CA CYS A 601 31.29 3.34 -4.16
C CYS A 601 31.76 2.70 -5.47
N ARG A 602 32.86 3.20 -6.06
CA ARG A 602 33.47 2.61 -7.27
C ARG A 602 34.07 1.22 -7.02
N GLU A 603 34.61 0.95 -5.83
CA GLU A 603 35.06 -0.41 -5.48
C GLU A 603 33.89 -1.39 -5.36
N VAL A 604 32.79 -0.97 -4.72
CA VAL A 604 31.60 -1.82 -4.59
C VAL A 604 30.95 -2.08 -5.96
N ASP A 605 30.90 -1.09 -6.85
CA ASP A 605 30.38 -1.25 -8.22
C ASP A 605 31.21 -2.27 -9.04
N ARG A 606 32.55 -2.23 -8.93
CA ARG A 606 33.46 -3.25 -9.52
C ARG A 606 33.30 -4.64 -8.91
N ALA A 607 33.11 -4.72 -7.59
CA ALA A 607 32.90 -5.99 -6.91
C ALA A 607 31.49 -6.57 -7.20
N LEU A 608 30.52 -5.73 -7.59
CA LEU A 608 29.25 -6.16 -8.18
C LEU A 608 29.41 -6.64 -9.63
N ASP A 609 30.31 -6.06 -10.44
CA ASP A 609 30.65 -6.59 -11.77
C ASP A 609 31.25 -8.01 -11.68
N ASP A 610 32.16 -8.24 -10.73
CA ASP A 610 32.74 -9.57 -10.48
C ASP A 610 31.67 -10.57 -9.98
N LEU A 611 30.79 -10.14 -9.07
CA LEU A 611 29.71 -11.00 -8.59
C LEU A 611 28.68 -11.33 -9.68
N ASP A 612 28.32 -10.37 -10.55
CA ASP A 612 27.48 -10.64 -11.73
C ASP A 612 28.14 -11.67 -12.67
N ALA A 613 29.48 -11.69 -12.77
CA ALA A 613 30.22 -12.71 -13.52
C ALA A 613 30.24 -14.08 -12.81
N GLN A 614 30.37 -14.12 -11.48
CA GLN A 614 30.22 -15.34 -10.68
C GLN A 614 28.81 -15.95 -10.82
N LEU A 615 27.76 -15.12 -10.81
CA LEU A 615 26.37 -15.56 -11.06
C LEU A 615 26.17 -16.11 -12.48
N ASN A 616 26.78 -15.48 -13.50
CA ASN A 616 26.76 -16.01 -14.87
C ASN A 616 27.44 -17.39 -14.95
N ASN A 617 28.51 -17.61 -14.17
CA ASN A 617 29.15 -18.92 -14.07
C ASN A 617 28.26 -19.93 -13.31
N LEU A 618 27.57 -19.49 -12.25
CA LEU A 618 26.68 -20.35 -11.46
C LEU A 618 25.49 -20.84 -12.28
N ASP A 619 24.84 -19.96 -13.06
CA ASP A 619 23.79 -20.35 -14.01
C ASP A 619 24.27 -21.41 -15.02
N ARG A 620 25.50 -21.26 -15.53
CA ARG A 620 26.12 -22.24 -16.42
C ARG A 620 26.35 -23.58 -15.72
N VAL A 621 26.84 -23.60 -14.49
CA VAL A 621 27.07 -24.83 -13.70
C VAL A 621 25.75 -25.49 -13.31
N PHE A 622 24.73 -24.72 -12.91
CA PHE A 622 23.36 -25.20 -12.68
C PHE A 622 22.78 -25.89 -13.91
N ARG A 623 22.82 -25.25 -15.09
CA ARG A 623 22.38 -25.86 -16.36
C ARG A 623 23.18 -27.13 -16.71
N GLN A 624 24.48 -27.18 -16.41
CA GLN A 624 25.31 -28.35 -16.64
C GLN A 624 24.96 -29.52 -15.69
N SER A 625 24.71 -29.27 -14.40
CA SER A 625 24.27 -30.29 -13.43
C SER A 625 22.85 -30.82 -13.70
N LEU A 626 21.96 -29.98 -14.24
CA LEU A 626 20.65 -30.44 -14.73
C LEU A 626 20.80 -31.36 -15.95
N ALA A 627 21.73 -31.05 -16.87
CA ALA A 627 22.00 -31.82 -18.08
C ALA A 627 22.88 -33.08 -17.88
N ARG A 628 23.71 -33.13 -16.84
CA ARG A 628 24.62 -34.24 -16.52
C ARG A 628 24.34 -34.80 -15.12
N PRO A 629 23.58 -35.92 -15.03
CA PRO A 629 23.24 -36.59 -13.77
C PRO A 629 24.44 -37.01 -12.91
N ASP A 630 25.61 -37.16 -13.52
CA ASP A 630 26.87 -37.67 -12.97
C ASP A 630 27.84 -36.57 -12.49
N MET A 631 27.44 -35.29 -12.59
CA MET A 631 28.27 -34.15 -12.19
C MET A 631 28.21 -33.91 -10.66
N PRO A 632 29.34 -34.01 -9.91
CA PRO A 632 29.32 -33.87 -8.45
C PRO A 632 28.93 -32.46 -7.99
N SER A 633 28.05 -32.38 -6.99
CA SER A 633 27.53 -31.13 -6.40
C SER A 633 28.59 -30.22 -5.74
N GLY A 634 29.85 -30.66 -5.66
CA GLY A 634 30.95 -29.89 -5.06
C GLY A 634 31.25 -28.56 -5.77
N GLU A 635 31.14 -28.50 -7.09
CA GLU A 635 31.39 -27.25 -7.84
C GLU A 635 30.29 -26.20 -7.56
N ILE A 636 29.03 -26.64 -7.46
CA ILE A 636 27.89 -25.82 -7.01
C ILE A 636 28.13 -25.29 -5.60
N ASN A 637 28.39 -26.19 -4.65
CA ASN A 637 28.57 -25.82 -3.24
C ASN A 637 29.71 -24.82 -3.06
N ASN A 638 30.82 -24.98 -3.79
CA ASN A 638 31.95 -24.05 -3.77
C ASN A 638 31.56 -22.67 -4.35
N LEU A 639 30.89 -22.63 -5.50
CA LEU A 639 30.58 -21.38 -6.20
C LEU A 639 29.47 -20.57 -5.50
N SER A 640 28.39 -21.21 -5.04
CA SER A 640 27.39 -20.54 -4.18
C SER A 640 28.02 -20.03 -2.88
N SER A 641 28.98 -20.75 -2.29
CA SER A 641 29.70 -20.28 -1.09
C SER A 641 30.60 -19.07 -1.37
N GLN A 642 31.23 -18.99 -2.56
CA GLN A 642 31.98 -17.81 -3.00
C GLN A 642 31.05 -16.61 -3.20
N VAL A 643 29.94 -16.81 -3.92
CA VAL A 643 28.89 -15.81 -4.16
C VAL A 643 28.31 -15.26 -2.85
N MET A 644 27.94 -16.14 -1.91
CA MET A 644 27.47 -15.74 -0.57
C MET A 644 28.54 -14.99 0.25
N THR A 645 29.81 -15.35 0.12
CA THR A 645 30.91 -14.60 0.75
C THR A 645 31.08 -13.21 0.13
N GLY A 646 30.90 -13.10 -1.19
CA GLY A 646 30.79 -11.83 -1.90
C GLY A 646 29.64 -10.96 -1.38
N TYR A 647 28.42 -11.50 -1.27
CA TYR A 647 27.26 -10.76 -0.73
C TYR A 647 27.50 -10.27 0.70
N ARG A 648 28.00 -11.11 1.62
CA ARG A 648 28.33 -10.68 2.99
C ARG A 648 29.29 -9.48 2.98
N ALA A 649 30.38 -9.58 2.20
CA ALA A 649 31.38 -8.51 2.09
C ALA A 649 30.81 -7.22 1.47
N LEU A 650 29.95 -7.34 0.45
CA LEU A 650 29.30 -6.20 -0.20
C LEU A 650 28.26 -5.53 0.70
N VAL A 651 27.41 -6.30 1.40
CA VAL A 651 26.44 -5.78 2.38
C VAL A 651 27.17 -5.04 3.50
N THR A 652 28.26 -5.61 4.04
CA THR A 652 29.10 -4.91 5.03
C THR A 652 29.75 -3.63 4.46
N ARG A 653 30.26 -3.65 3.23
CA ARG A 653 30.81 -2.44 2.58
C ARG A 653 29.74 -1.36 2.37
N VAL A 654 28.56 -1.70 1.87
CA VAL A 654 27.45 -0.75 1.66
C VAL A 654 26.92 -0.22 3.00
N LYS A 655 26.82 -1.06 4.02
CA LYS A 655 26.50 -0.67 5.41
C LYS A 655 27.50 0.36 5.96
N ASN A 656 28.80 0.09 5.80
CA ASN A 656 29.88 0.99 6.25
C ASN A 656 29.98 2.30 5.43
N ILE A 657 29.59 2.27 4.15
CA ILE A 657 29.45 3.49 3.34
C ILE A 657 28.27 4.31 3.87
N LYS A 658 27.07 3.71 3.95
CA LYS A 658 25.85 4.38 4.42
C LYS A 658 26.02 5.01 5.80
N SER A 659 26.62 4.30 6.76
CA SER A 659 26.81 4.79 8.14
C SER A 659 27.69 6.05 8.29
N LYS A 660 28.32 6.56 7.22
CA LYS A 660 29.10 7.81 7.25
C LYS A 660 28.19 9.04 7.08
N PRO A 661 28.31 10.09 7.90
CA PRO A 661 27.46 11.29 7.79
C PRO A 661 27.45 11.92 6.40
N ASP A 662 28.61 11.97 5.73
CA ASP A 662 28.77 12.56 4.40
C ASP A 662 28.15 11.73 3.26
N SER A 663 27.66 10.51 3.52
CA SER A 663 27.02 9.67 2.49
C SER A 663 25.64 10.18 2.08
N GLY A 664 24.95 10.91 2.97
CA GLY A 664 23.73 11.64 2.64
C GLY A 664 23.97 12.90 1.82
N HIS A 665 25.19 13.45 1.79
CA HIS A 665 25.49 14.73 1.14
C HIS A 665 25.17 14.70 -0.37
N PRO A 666 24.65 15.78 -1.00
CA PRO A 666 24.14 15.75 -2.39
C PRO A 666 25.16 15.30 -3.45
N ARG A 667 26.46 15.48 -3.18
CA ARG A 667 27.58 15.01 -4.02
C ARG A 667 27.75 13.49 -4.02
N ASN A 668 27.38 12.82 -2.93
CA ASN A 668 27.67 11.41 -2.67
C ASN A 668 26.42 10.53 -2.79
N ALA A 669 25.28 11.00 -2.27
CA ALA A 669 24.03 10.25 -2.22
C ALA A 669 23.57 9.62 -3.55
N PRO A 670 23.73 10.25 -4.74
CA PRO A 670 23.37 9.63 -6.01
C PRO A 670 24.18 8.36 -6.34
N GLN A 671 25.46 8.31 -5.94
CA GLN A 671 26.32 7.14 -6.17
C GLN A 671 26.10 6.06 -5.11
N VAL A 672 25.96 6.44 -3.84
CA VAL A 672 25.59 5.51 -2.74
C VAL A 672 24.26 4.83 -3.07
N GLY A 673 23.26 5.60 -3.50
CA GLY A 673 21.95 5.11 -3.92
C GLY A 673 21.94 4.34 -5.25
N LYS A 674 22.95 4.51 -6.13
CA LYS A 674 23.14 3.66 -7.32
C LYS A 674 23.63 2.28 -6.88
N VAL A 675 24.70 2.25 -6.08
CA VAL A 675 25.35 1.04 -5.59
C VAL A 675 24.38 0.17 -4.78
N ASP A 676 23.58 0.78 -3.90
CA ASP A 676 22.57 0.07 -3.11
C ASP A 676 21.50 -0.60 -3.99
N ARG A 677 20.93 0.13 -4.95
CA ARG A 677 19.95 -0.42 -5.91
C ARG A 677 20.55 -1.55 -6.75
N ARG A 678 21.82 -1.44 -7.14
CA ARG A 678 22.52 -2.50 -7.86
C ARG A 678 22.72 -3.75 -7.00
N LEU A 679 23.20 -3.60 -5.76
CA LEU A 679 23.34 -4.73 -4.82
C LEU A 679 22.01 -5.47 -4.62
N LYS A 680 20.90 -4.75 -4.40
CA LYS A 680 19.56 -5.35 -4.26
C LYS A 680 19.11 -6.08 -5.54
N ALA A 681 19.37 -5.52 -6.72
CA ALA A 681 19.07 -6.19 -7.99
C ALA A 681 19.90 -7.48 -8.17
N THR A 682 21.19 -7.45 -7.85
CA THR A 682 22.07 -8.62 -7.92
C THR A 682 21.67 -9.69 -6.88
N ILE A 683 21.20 -9.31 -5.67
CA ILE A 683 20.63 -10.27 -4.68
C ILE A 683 19.37 -10.95 -5.23
N ASN A 684 18.40 -10.18 -5.72
CA ASN A 684 17.15 -10.72 -6.28
C ASN A 684 17.42 -11.68 -7.45
N ARG A 685 18.40 -11.37 -8.29
CA ARG A 685 18.84 -12.20 -9.42
C ARG A 685 19.31 -13.59 -8.97
N TYR A 686 20.03 -13.68 -7.86
CA TYR A 686 20.50 -14.95 -7.28
C TYR A 686 19.36 -15.74 -6.63
N GLN A 687 18.44 -15.07 -5.91
CA GLN A 687 17.23 -15.71 -5.40
C GLN A 687 16.39 -16.37 -6.51
N THR A 688 16.20 -15.69 -7.65
CA THR A 688 15.53 -16.27 -8.82
C THR A 688 16.29 -17.49 -9.35
N LEU A 689 17.60 -17.36 -9.52
CA LEU A 689 18.45 -18.42 -10.08
C LEU A 689 18.46 -19.70 -9.23
N GLU A 690 18.54 -19.59 -7.90
CA GLU A 690 18.44 -20.74 -6.99
C GLU A 690 17.03 -21.32 -6.93
N SER A 691 15.99 -20.49 -6.98
CA SER A 691 14.58 -20.94 -7.04
C SER A 691 14.29 -21.76 -8.31
N ASP A 692 14.75 -21.29 -9.47
CA ASP A 692 14.63 -22.02 -10.74
C ASP A 692 15.42 -23.34 -10.72
N PHE A 693 16.67 -23.33 -10.24
CA PHE A 693 17.47 -24.55 -10.13
C PHE A 693 16.86 -25.57 -9.15
N ARG A 694 16.32 -25.13 -8.01
CA ARG A 694 15.63 -25.99 -7.05
C ARG A 694 14.44 -26.72 -7.70
N ARG A 695 13.56 -25.99 -8.39
CA ARG A 695 12.42 -26.55 -9.12
C ARG A 695 12.88 -27.55 -10.20
N ASP A 696 13.83 -27.13 -11.03
CA ASP A 696 14.25 -27.92 -12.19
C ASP A 696 15.05 -29.18 -11.76
N SER A 697 15.77 -29.11 -10.64
CA SER A 697 16.49 -30.22 -10.01
C SER A 697 15.53 -31.24 -9.38
N GLN A 698 14.50 -30.78 -8.66
CA GLN A 698 13.43 -31.64 -8.14
C GLN A 698 12.74 -32.41 -9.28
N ALA A 699 12.31 -31.71 -10.33
CA ALA A 699 11.71 -32.34 -11.51
C ALA A 699 12.69 -33.29 -12.24
N ALA A 700 14.01 -33.03 -12.18
CA ALA A 700 15.02 -33.90 -12.77
C ALA A 700 15.33 -35.15 -11.91
N ALA A 701 15.18 -35.08 -10.58
CA ALA A 701 15.25 -36.23 -9.68
C ALA A 701 14.00 -37.13 -9.82
N GLU A 702 12.81 -36.52 -9.87
CA GLU A 702 11.54 -37.19 -10.19
C GLU A 702 11.63 -38.02 -11.49
N ARG A 703 12.12 -37.42 -12.59
CA ARG A 703 12.29 -38.12 -13.86
C ARG A 703 13.24 -39.31 -13.75
N GLN A 704 14.27 -39.23 -12.90
CA GLN A 704 15.22 -40.33 -12.68
C GLN A 704 14.60 -41.47 -11.83
N TYR A 705 13.79 -41.13 -10.82
CA TYR A 705 13.06 -42.12 -10.03
C TYR A 705 12.06 -42.90 -10.91
N ARG A 706 11.23 -42.20 -11.71
CA ARG A 706 10.29 -42.81 -12.66
C ARG A 706 10.97 -43.67 -13.75
N ILE A 707 12.25 -43.44 -14.06
CA ILE A 707 13.04 -44.29 -14.99
C ILE A 707 13.45 -45.63 -14.35
N VAL A 708 13.66 -45.66 -13.03
CA VAL A 708 13.99 -46.90 -12.28
C VAL A 708 12.73 -47.66 -11.89
N ARG A 709 11.66 -46.94 -11.52
CA ARG A 709 10.35 -47.50 -11.14
C ARG A 709 9.21 -46.81 -11.92
N PRO A 710 8.86 -47.29 -13.13
CA PRO A 710 7.83 -46.70 -13.98
C PRO A 710 6.40 -46.83 -13.45
N ASP A 711 6.20 -47.68 -12.45
CA ASP A 711 4.94 -48.04 -11.78
C ASP A 711 4.67 -47.27 -10.47
N ALA A 712 5.59 -46.39 -10.05
CA ALA A 712 5.44 -45.62 -8.81
C ALA A 712 4.28 -44.61 -8.87
N THR A 713 3.56 -44.42 -7.76
CA THR A 713 2.50 -43.40 -7.66
C THR A 713 3.08 -41.98 -7.54
N GLU A 714 2.28 -40.95 -7.83
CA GLU A 714 2.66 -39.55 -7.66
C GLU A 714 3.11 -39.23 -6.21
N GLU A 715 2.48 -39.88 -5.23
CA GLU A 715 2.83 -39.78 -3.81
C GLU A 715 4.18 -40.42 -3.51
N GLU A 716 4.44 -41.65 -4.00
CA GLU A 716 5.74 -42.32 -3.84
C GLU A 716 6.88 -41.56 -4.53
N VAL A 717 6.60 -40.97 -5.71
CA VAL A 717 7.53 -40.11 -6.45
C VAL A 717 7.86 -38.85 -5.63
N ARG A 718 6.84 -38.23 -5.01
CA ARG A 718 7.01 -37.00 -4.21
C ARG A 718 7.77 -37.28 -2.92
N GLU A 719 7.43 -38.36 -2.22
CA GLU A 719 8.12 -38.81 -1.00
C GLU A 719 9.61 -39.07 -1.30
N ALA A 720 9.90 -39.84 -2.35
CA ALA A 720 11.25 -40.18 -2.83
C ALA A 720 12.14 -38.99 -3.20
N VAL A 721 11.57 -37.85 -3.62
CA VAL A 721 12.31 -36.61 -3.91
C VAL A 721 12.47 -35.74 -2.66
N SER A 722 11.56 -35.88 -1.69
CA SER A 722 11.57 -35.13 -0.42
C SER A 722 12.46 -35.75 0.67
N ASP A 723 12.64 -37.07 0.70
CA ASP A 723 13.56 -37.77 1.60
C ASP A 723 14.26 -38.95 0.87
N PRO A 724 15.53 -38.79 0.46
CA PRO A 724 16.29 -39.87 -0.19
C PRO A 724 16.70 -41.03 0.72
N ASP A 725 16.66 -40.86 2.05
CA ASP A 725 17.02 -41.89 3.01
C ASP A 725 15.80 -42.68 3.50
N ALA A 726 14.59 -42.30 3.08
CA ALA A 726 13.32 -42.96 3.40
C ALA A 726 13.37 -44.50 3.19
N PRO A 727 12.85 -45.32 4.12
CA PRO A 727 12.90 -46.79 4.01
C PRO A 727 12.24 -47.34 2.73
N ILE A 728 11.16 -46.69 2.28
CA ILE A 728 10.43 -47.01 1.04
C ILE A 728 11.37 -46.92 -0.17
N PHE A 729 12.25 -45.92 -0.22
CA PHE A 729 13.21 -45.73 -1.31
C PHE A 729 14.23 -46.88 -1.36
N GLN A 730 14.84 -47.21 -0.22
CA GLN A 730 15.80 -48.32 -0.13
C GLN A 730 15.15 -49.67 -0.49
N GLN A 731 13.90 -49.90 -0.05
CA GLN A 731 13.18 -51.14 -0.30
C GLN A 731 12.68 -51.29 -1.74
N ALA A 732 12.31 -50.18 -2.41
CA ALA A 732 11.99 -50.17 -3.84
C ALA A 732 13.18 -50.60 -4.71
N LEU A 733 14.40 -50.14 -4.37
CA LEU A 733 15.62 -50.48 -5.12
C LEU A 733 16.00 -51.96 -4.98
N LEU A 734 15.78 -52.56 -3.80
CA LEU A 734 16.07 -53.98 -3.52
C LEU A 734 15.22 -54.95 -4.37
N ASN A 735 14.00 -54.55 -4.71
CA ASN A 735 13.04 -55.32 -5.52
C ASN A 735 13.29 -55.19 -7.04
N SER A 736 14.22 -54.33 -7.48
CA SER A 736 14.52 -54.13 -8.89
C SER A 736 15.63 -55.06 -9.41
N ASP A 737 15.42 -55.70 -10.56
CA ASP A 737 16.43 -56.52 -11.23
C ASP A 737 17.69 -55.74 -11.67
N ARG A 738 17.63 -54.40 -11.63
CA ARG A 738 18.66 -53.50 -12.17
C ARG A 738 19.53 -52.86 -11.10
N ARG A 739 19.95 -53.63 -10.09
CA ARG A 739 20.74 -53.17 -8.92
C ARG A 739 21.87 -52.17 -9.25
N GLY A 740 22.62 -52.39 -10.34
CA GLY A 740 23.67 -51.46 -10.77
C GLY A 740 23.18 -50.06 -11.18
N GLN A 741 22.02 -49.97 -11.85
CA GLN A 741 21.38 -48.69 -12.20
C GLN A 741 20.67 -48.06 -10.99
N ALA A 742 20.05 -48.91 -10.15
CA ALA A 742 19.38 -48.50 -8.92
C ALA A 742 20.34 -47.74 -7.97
N SER A 743 21.54 -48.27 -7.73
CA SER A 743 22.54 -47.60 -6.88
C SER A 743 23.07 -46.28 -7.46
N SER A 744 23.21 -46.15 -8.79
CA SER A 744 23.57 -44.86 -9.41
C SER A 744 22.45 -43.83 -9.30
N THR A 745 21.18 -44.23 -9.46
CA THR A 745 20.05 -43.30 -9.32
C THR A 745 19.90 -42.81 -7.88
N LEU A 746 20.01 -43.71 -6.88
CA LEU A 746 20.06 -43.32 -5.46
C LEU A 746 21.14 -42.27 -5.20
N ARG A 747 22.35 -42.50 -5.71
CA ARG A 747 23.46 -41.56 -5.56
C ARG A 747 23.14 -40.18 -6.16
N ASN A 748 22.65 -40.15 -7.40
CA ASN A 748 22.36 -38.90 -8.10
C ASN A 748 21.19 -38.13 -7.46
N VAL A 749 20.17 -38.83 -6.95
CA VAL A 749 19.06 -38.22 -6.20
C VAL A 749 19.56 -37.65 -4.87
N LYS A 750 20.39 -38.39 -4.12
CA LYS A 750 20.95 -37.93 -2.85
C LYS A 750 21.91 -36.74 -3.01
N GLU A 751 22.86 -36.80 -3.95
CA GLU A 751 23.79 -35.69 -4.21
C GLU A 751 23.07 -34.42 -4.72
N ARG A 752 21.88 -34.55 -5.34
CA ARG A 752 21.00 -33.42 -5.68
C ARG A 752 20.20 -32.90 -4.49
N HIS A 753 19.69 -33.77 -3.63
CA HIS A 753 18.97 -33.38 -2.42
C HIS A 753 19.90 -32.63 -1.44
N GLU A 754 21.15 -33.11 -1.28
CA GLU A 754 22.19 -32.41 -0.49
C GLU A 754 22.51 -31.02 -1.05
N ALA A 755 22.52 -30.85 -2.38
CA ALA A 755 22.67 -29.54 -3.01
C ALA A 755 21.46 -28.61 -2.73
N ILE A 756 20.23 -29.15 -2.78
CA ILE A 756 19.02 -28.40 -2.46
C ILE A 756 19.02 -27.96 -0.98
N GLN A 757 19.40 -28.83 -0.03
CA GLN A 757 19.52 -28.45 1.39
C GLN A 757 20.59 -27.37 1.65
N ASN A 758 21.65 -27.30 0.84
CA ASN A 758 22.66 -26.24 0.95
C ASN A 758 22.11 -24.92 0.43
N ILE A 759 21.43 -24.95 -0.71
CA ILE A 759 20.74 -23.79 -1.30
C ILE A 759 19.67 -23.25 -0.34
N GLU A 760 18.81 -24.11 0.23
CA GLU A 760 17.77 -23.67 1.17
C GLU A 760 18.35 -22.98 2.41
N ARG A 761 19.49 -23.45 2.92
CA ARG A 761 20.23 -22.77 4.01
C ARG A 761 20.81 -21.42 3.56
N GLN A 762 21.34 -21.33 2.35
CA GLN A 762 21.89 -20.09 1.79
C GLN A 762 20.79 -19.06 1.46
N MET A 763 19.62 -19.48 0.99
CA MET A 763 18.46 -18.62 0.76
C MET A 763 17.96 -17.96 2.06
N VAL A 764 17.92 -18.69 3.19
CA VAL A 764 17.53 -18.13 4.49
C VAL A 764 18.54 -17.09 4.98
N GLU A 765 19.84 -17.37 4.86
CA GLU A 765 20.89 -16.40 5.21
C GLU A 765 20.85 -15.15 4.30
N LEU A 766 20.63 -15.34 3.00
CA LEU A 766 20.50 -14.25 2.03
C LEU A 766 19.27 -13.38 2.31
N ALA A 767 18.15 -13.97 2.75
CA ALA A 767 16.97 -13.23 3.18
C ALA A 767 17.27 -12.37 4.42
N GLN A 768 18.04 -12.88 5.38
CA GLN A 768 18.51 -12.08 6.53
C GLN A 768 19.43 -10.94 6.09
N LEU A 769 20.44 -11.21 5.25
CA LEU A 769 21.35 -10.18 4.71
C LEU A 769 20.62 -9.08 3.92
N PHE A 770 19.50 -9.42 3.28
CA PHE A 770 18.65 -8.46 2.58
C PHE A 770 17.79 -7.63 3.56
N GLN A 771 17.23 -8.25 4.60
CA GLN A 771 16.50 -7.54 5.67
C GLN A 771 17.42 -6.59 6.46
N ASP A 772 18.64 -7.02 6.80
CA ASP A 772 19.68 -6.19 7.43
C ASP A 772 20.04 -4.96 6.57
N LEU A 773 19.98 -5.06 5.24
CA LEU A 773 20.22 -3.96 4.31
C LEU A 773 19.04 -3.00 4.21
N ASP A 774 17.80 -3.51 4.26
CA ASP A 774 16.57 -2.73 4.23
C ASP A 774 16.32 -1.98 5.55
N GLN A 775 16.60 -2.59 6.71
CA GLN A 775 16.51 -1.94 8.02
C GLN A 775 17.38 -0.65 8.05
N ILE A 776 18.58 -0.71 7.51
CA ILE A 776 19.54 0.41 7.52
C ILE A 776 19.19 1.48 6.47
N VAL A 777 18.36 1.17 5.48
CA VAL A 777 17.71 2.21 4.65
C VAL A 777 16.72 3.02 5.48
N GLN A 778 15.90 2.36 6.28
CA GLN A 778 14.89 3.00 7.13
C GLN A 778 15.53 3.86 8.23
N GLU A 779 16.66 3.41 8.82
CA GLU A 779 17.41 4.17 9.83
C GLU A 779 18.07 5.47 9.30
N GLN A 780 18.12 5.71 7.98
CA GLN A 780 18.81 6.88 7.39
C GLN A 780 17.93 7.84 6.56
N GLU A 781 16.63 7.59 6.41
CA GLU A 781 15.70 8.54 5.76
C GLU A 781 15.76 10.00 6.29
N PRO A 782 15.92 10.32 7.60
CA PRO A 782 15.90 11.71 8.06
C PRO A 782 17.02 12.61 7.52
N LEU A 783 18.13 12.06 7.00
CA LEU A 783 19.21 12.85 6.40
C LEU A 783 19.04 13.10 4.90
N VAL A 784 18.22 12.31 4.19
CA VAL A 784 17.93 12.52 2.76
C VAL A 784 16.72 13.44 2.56
N ALA A 785 15.69 13.33 3.41
CA ALA A 785 14.52 14.21 3.37
C ALA A 785 14.88 15.70 3.47
N ASN A 786 15.87 16.04 4.32
CA ASN A 786 16.42 17.39 4.48
C ASN A 786 17.09 17.97 3.21
N ILE A 787 17.46 17.12 2.25
CA ILE A 787 18.08 17.51 0.97
C ILE A 787 17.03 17.57 -0.14
N GLU A 788 16.04 16.68 -0.13
CA GLU A 788 14.92 16.73 -1.07
C GLU A 788 14.06 17.99 -0.81
N GLN A 789 13.78 18.30 0.47
CA GLN A 789 13.12 19.56 0.88
C GLN A 789 13.90 20.81 0.43
N LYS A 790 15.25 20.78 0.51
CA LYS A 790 16.09 21.90 0.01
C LYS A 790 16.23 21.93 -1.50
N GLY A 791 16.15 20.78 -2.17
CA GLY A 791 16.08 20.70 -3.64
C GLY A 791 14.78 21.28 -4.17
N GLU A 792 13.66 21.00 -3.50
CA GLU A 792 12.36 21.60 -3.79
C GLU A 792 12.34 23.09 -3.45
N GLU A 793 12.89 23.50 -2.29
CA GLU A 793 13.07 24.92 -1.94
C GLU A 793 13.95 25.68 -2.96
N ILE A 794 15.02 25.09 -3.47
CA ILE A 794 15.84 25.69 -4.55
C ILE A 794 15.04 25.76 -5.86
N ASN A 795 14.30 24.70 -6.22
CA ASN A 795 13.48 24.66 -7.43
C ASN A 795 12.37 25.73 -7.38
N ASP A 796 11.70 25.88 -6.24
CA ASP A 796 10.63 26.86 -6.03
C ASP A 796 11.16 28.29 -5.89
N ASN A 797 12.33 28.50 -5.27
CA ASN A 797 13.02 29.79 -5.33
C ASN A 797 13.46 30.15 -6.76
N VAL A 798 13.88 29.17 -7.59
CA VAL A 798 14.18 29.40 -9.01
C VAL A 798 12.92 29.68 -9.82
N LYS A 799 11.79 29.00 -9.57
CA LYS A 799 10.48 29.33 -10.17
C LYS A 799 10.02 30.73 -9.77
N ALA A 800 10.09 31.07 -8.49
CA ALA A 800 9.74 32.40 -7.96
C ALA A 800 10.64 33.49 -8.56
N ALA A 801 11.95 33.26 -8.62
CA ALA A 801 12.89 34.16 -9.29
C ALA A 801 12.58 34.33 -10.78
N ASN A 802 12.22 33.26 -11.50
CA ASN A 802 11.80 33.36 -12.90
C ASN A 802 10.50 34.18 -13.06
N VAL A 803 9.51 34.01 -12.17
CA VAL A 803 8.27 34.82 -12.16
C VAL A 803 8.54 36.29 -11.82
N GLU A 804 9.44 36.56 -10.87
CA GLU A 804 9.93 37.92 -10.55
C GLU A 804 10.68 38.53 -11.74
N ILE A 805 11.51 37.76 -12.44
CA ILE A 805 12.26 38.17 -13.64
C ILE A 805 11.31 38.48 -14.81
N ASP A 806 10.33 37.63 -15.11
CA ASP A 806 9.31 37.91 -16.13
C ASP A 806 8.48 39.14 -15.76
N GLY A 807 8.07 39.25 -14.50
CA GLY A 807 7.41 40.44 -13.96
C GLY A 807 8.26 41.71 -14.08
N ALA A 808 9.59 41.62 -13.88
CA ALA A 808 10.53 42.72 -14.06
C ALA A 808 10.74 43.05 -15.55
N ILE A 809 10.80 42.06 -16.44
CA ILE A 809 10.89 42.20 -17.89
C ILE A 809 9.68 42.95 -18.44
N ASP A 810 8.46 42.61 -18.02
CA ASP A 810 7.25 43.30 -18.49
C ASP A 810 7.04 44.68 -17.84
N LYS A 811 7.45 44.87 -16.58
CA LYS A 811 7.60 46.21 -15.97
C LYS A 811 8.61 47.06 -16.76
N ALA A 812 9.74 46.50 -17.21
CA ALA A 812 10.75 47.19 -18.01
C ALA A 812 10.25 47.50 -19.45
N ARG A 813 9.62 46.54 -20.12
CA ARG A 813 8.99 46.73 -21.45
C ARG A 813 7.91 47.81 -21.40
N SER A 814 7.03 47.79 -20.40
CA SER A 814 6.00 48.82 -20.24
C SER A 814 6.57 50.21 -19.93
N ARG A 815 7.62 50.31 -19.10
CA ARG A 815 8.38 51.55 -18.85
C ARG A 815 8.99 52.11 -20.14
N ASN A 816 9.55 51.26 -21.00
CA ASN A 816 10.11 51.69 -22.28
C ASN A 816 9.01 52.16 -23.26
N ARG A 817 7.87 51.46 -23.35
CA ARG A 817 6.70 51.91 -24.13
C ARG A 817 6.18 53.28 -23.67
N LYS A 818 6.12 53.52 -22.34
CA LYS A 818 5.71 54.81 -21.77
C LYS A 818 6.72 55.94 -22.08
N LYS A 819 8.03 55.68 -22.04
CA LYS A 819 9.06 56.66 -22.44
C LYS A 819 8.89 57.12 -23.89
N TRP A 820 8.65 56.19 -24.82
CA TRP A 820 8.40 56.54 -26.24
C TRP A 820 7.14 57.41 -26.42
N TRP A 821 6.07 57.14 -25.67
CA TRP A 821 4.89 58.01 -25.65
C TRP A 821 5.19 59.43 -25.15
N CYS A 822 5.97 59.59 -24.08
CA CYS A 822 6.39 60.92 -23.60
C CYS A 822 7.24 61.67 -24.64
N VAL A 823 8.16 60.99 -25.33
CA VAL A 823 8.98 61.59 -26.41
C VAL A 823 8.11 62.02 -27.59
N LEU A 824 7.13 61.21 -27.99
CA LEU A 824 6.19 61.53 -29.07
C LEU A 824 5.32 62.75 -28.73
N VAL A 825 4.81 62.84 -27.49
CA VAL A 825 4.06 64.01 -27.02
C VAL A 825 4.94 65.27 -26.98
N ALA A 826 6.18 65.17 -26.53
CA ALA A 826 7.13 66.29 -26.54
C ALA A 826 7.43 66.78 -27.97
N LEU A 827 7.59 65.85 -28.93
CA LEU A 827 7.75 66.19 -30.36
C LEU A 827 6.54 66.93 -30.92
N ILE A 828 5.32 66.49 -30.61
CA ILE A 828 4.08 67.18 -31.02
C ILE A 828 4.03 68.60 -30.45
N ILE A 829 4.38 68.79 -29.18
CA ILE A 829 4.44 70.13 -28.55
C ILE A 829 5.46 71.03 -29.24
N ILE A 830 6.65 70.52 -29.57
CA ILE A 830 7.68 71.26 -30.32
C ILE A 830 7.17 71.66 -31.71
N ILE A 831 6.51 70.75 -32.44
CA ILE A 831 5.92 71.03 -33.75
C ILE A 831 4.85 72.14 -33.65
N ILE A 832 3.98 72.09 -32.64
CA ILE A 832 2.97 73.14 -32.40
C ILE A 832 3.65 74.50 -32.13
N ILE A 833 4.70 74.55 -31.31
CA ILE A 833 5.44 75.79 -31.02
C ILE A 833 6.08 76.36 -32.30
N VAL A 834 6.68 75.50 -33.14
CA VAL A 834 7.25 75.93 -34.44
C VAL A 834 6.17 76.45 -35.38
N VAL A 835 5.02 75.79 -35.49
CA VAL A 835 3.89 76.26 -36.31
C VAL A 835 3.39 77.62 -35.82
N VAL A 836 3.22 77.81 -34.50
CA VAL A 836 2.83 79.11 -33.92
C VAL A 836 3.87 80.19 -34.22
N ALA A 837 5.17 79.90 -34.08
CA ALA A 837 6.23 80.85 -34.40
C ALA A 837 6.26 81.23 -35.89
N VAL A 838 6.01 80.27 -36.80
CA VAL A 838 5.88 80.54 -38.24
C VAL A 838 4.64 81.38 -38.54
N VAL A 839 3.49 81.10 -37.92
CA VAL A 839 2.27 81.89 -38.09
C VAL A 839 2.45 83.31 -37.58
N VAL A 840 3.03 83.51 -36.39
CA VAL A 840 3.31 84.86 -35.83
C VAL A 840 4.32 85.62 -36.70
N THR A 841 5.36 84.97 -37.23
CA THR A 841 6.32 85.65 -38.11
C THR A 841 5.77 85.93 -39.52
N GLN A 842 4.83 85.14 -40.02
CA GLN A 842 4.05 85.47 -41.23
C GLN A 842 3.13 86.67 -40.99
N ILE A 843 2.38 86.68 -39.88
CA ILE A 843 1.49 87.80 -39.51
C ILE A 843 2.28 89.10 -39.34
N ASN A 844 3.43 89.06 -38.64
CA ASN A 844 4.28 90.24 -38.43
C ASN A 844 4.95 90.74 -39.73
N LYS A 845 5.19 89.87 -40.72
CA LYS A 845 5.59 90.29 -42.07
C LYS A 845 4.41 90.89 -42.85
N GLY A 846 3.21 90.39 -42.64
CA GLY A 846 1.98 90.96 -43.20
C GLY A 846 1.69 92.38 -42.71
N THR A 847 1.86 92.66 -41.41
CA THR A 847 1.68 94.01 -40.86
C THR A 847 2.84 94.96 -41.19
N ALA A 848 4.08 94.46 -41.27
CA ALA A 848 5.22 95.26 -41.74
C ALA A 848 5.01 95.78 -43.17
N ASN A 849 4.48 94.94 -44.07
CA ASN A 849 4.18 95.30 -45.46
C ASN A 849 2.87 96.11 -45.63
N ALA A 850 2.15 96.42 -44.54
CA ALA A 850 0.90 97.19 -44.56
C ALA A 850 1.05 98.63 -44.03
N THR A 851 2.30 99.07 -43.80
CA THR A 851 2.61 100.38 -43.18
C THR A 851 3.65 101.19 -43.99
N THR A 852 3.65 101.01 -45.32
CA THR A 852 4.42 101.77 -46.32
C THR A 852 3.56 102.02 -47.55
#